data_AF-A1Z7N4-F1
#
_entry.id   AF-A1Z7N4-F1
#
_cell.length_a   1.000
_cell.length_b   1.000
_cell.length_c   1.000
_cell.angle_alpha   90.00
_cell.angle_beta   90.00
_cell.angle_gamma   90.00
#
_symmetry.space_group_name_H-M   'P 1'
#
loop_
_entity.id
_entity.type
_entity.pdbx_description
1 polymer ?
#
loop_
_entity_poly.entity_id
_entity_poly.type
_entity_poly.pdbx_seq_one_letter_code
_entity_poly.pdbx_strand_id
1 'polypeptide(L)'
;MSENHDSLGASVAYSELVAIDQKDIILMIDFDSAVSICSACIANKSANPVDVLTLWFTKLLGAYIDDSGYCVLAAREMCKWFTIEAETGNEVHSGHIKLMSVAQEFVSTFRDRLLEAGERLVQILAYLVFTIIDFCLMCDKSHRQIVADLQLETLSLIKDSIINLTEVHPRLATLMQKIMEIADTEGTRTGDLQLSVQTGETLAHICLHFMTTWHANPTDEKLPNWLRETVFHLCDVVTVHLNSTFDIDNRIVPAEKLEELVDGIRTYIVLLYHILQKGVVYVDDDVAVCLMDLIMCERTRPSHYSDIEKQQLISVLVRPHVLDILELLYKFQKCQEYLISSVLGTPKFDYFDACMDFINAVSTDDADVLPSTCRTLQQTFEYLFKVLDAFGCLLYLVGNIELHRYFCAGIFQKDFITSQVCADILMLCFRLKEANKCWTDHAIKEAMAHWHKCNNSYAMFSTNPSQLHVQRFLRYFHCLGKQELPVISIQNFRHLSVVAKSDGHVGMKILKRLELISTSAPTKVELYYEVVALLELLVHHDQIDCSHWFQRTSEMANKLLGIDKSISFANVYFKLLARANGSTKLLILRGLPPNAGCTNWYREKFLDSCKVSDDAQLRAFSARHAIYPLFKALHVEPGTVVDGSFDLSKSSYIRHGDHKCPVSSLKRRRSELAPKEILRNIYEASLQLTQCTANFDAADWELLKKVMANLSGIVP
;
A
#
# COMPACT_ATOMS: atom_id res chain seq x y z
N MET A 1 24.47 2.17 82.70
CA MET A 1 25.21 3.44 82.77
C MET A 1 24.93 4.18 81.49
N SER A 2 24.11 5.22 81.58
CA SER A 2 23.76 6.15 80.51
C SER A 2 24.90 7.15 80.36
N GLU A 3 25.60 7.11 79.24
CA GLU A 3 26.39 8.25 78.79
C GLU A 3 25.44 9.20 78.06
N ASN A 4 25.07 10.26 78.78
CA ASN A 4 24.47 11.46 78.23
C ASN A 4 25.49 12.11 77.29
N HIS A 5 25.28 11.98 75.98
CA HIS A 5 25.68 13.03 75.06
C HIS A 5 24.55 14.06 75.05
N ASP A 6 24.65 15.03 75.96
CA ASP A 6 23.96 16.31 75.85
C ASP A 6 24.47 17.03 74.60
N SER A 7 23.78 16.89 73.48
CA SER A 7 23.87 17.88 72.40
C SER A 7 22.95 19.04 72.77
N LEU A 8 23.53 20.09 73.36
CA LEU A 8 22.95 21.43 73.37
C LEU A 8 22.82 21.92 71.91
N GLY A 9 21.81 21.46 71.20
CA GLY A 9 21.34 22.08 69.97
C GLY A 9 20.25 23.07 70.33
N ALA A 10 20.48 24.37 70.12
CA ALA A 10 19.38 25.32 70.12
C ALA A 10 18.33 24.81 69.12
N SER A 11 17.10 24.50 69.59
CA SER A 11 16.06 24.02 68.67
C SER A 11 15.63 25.20 67.81
N VAL A 12 16.22 25.29 66.62
CA VAL A 12 15.90 26.35 65.66
C VAL A 12 14.42 26.23 65.29
N ALA A 13 13.65 27.30 65.48
CA ALA A 13 12.25 27.32 65.09
C ALA A 13 12.10 27.54 63.56
N TYR A 14 10.97 27.16 62.97
CA TYR A 14 10.71 27.38 61.54
C TYR A 14 10.89 28.86 61.12
N SER A 15 10.48 29.82 61.95
CA SER A 15 10.68 31.25 61.70
C SER A 15 12.15 31.67 61.66
N GLU A 16 13.00 31.01 62.45
CA GLU A 16 14.45 31.26 62.46
C GLU A 16 15.11 30.63 61.24
N LEU A 17 14.69 29.41 60.86
CA LEU A 17 15.09 28.76 59.61
C LEU A 17 14.73 29.64 58.39
N VAL A 18 13.58 30.31 58.39
CA VAL A 18 13.17 31.26 57.33
C VAL A 18 14.09 32.48 57.25
N ALA A 19 14.65 32.95 58.36
CA ALA A 19 15.48 34.15 58.42
C ALA A 19 16.95 33.94 58.03
N ILE A 20 17.45 32.69 58.01
CA ILE A 20 18.86 32.39 57.69
C ILE A 20 19.13 32.51 56.19
N ASP A 21 20.21 33.20 55.81
CA ASP A 21 20.65 33.34 54.41
C ASP A 21 21.18 32.02 53.86
N GLN A 22 20.94 31.75 52.57
CA GLN A 22 21.30 30.48 51.91
C GLN A 22 22.75 30.04 52.15
N LYS A 23 23.69 30.99 52.16
CA LYS A 23 25.14 30.73 52.32
C LYS A 23 25.51 30.26 53.72
N ASP A 24 24.71 30.59 54.72
CA ASP A 24 24.98 30.30 56.13
C ASP A 24 24.24 29.05 56.61
N ILE A 25 23.31 28.51 55.81
CA ILE A 25 22.47 27.36 56.17
C ILE A 25 23.32 26.13 56.54
N ILE A 26 24.28 25.75 55.69
CA ILE A 26 25.12 24.56 55.91
C ILE A 26 25.97 24.68 57.19
N LEU A 27 26.31 25.91 57.60
CA LEU A 27 27.11 26.17 58.79
C LEU A 27 26.28 26.14 60.08
N MET A 28 24.97 26.35 59.98
CA MET A 28 24.10 26.59 61.12
C MET A 28 23.09 25.46 61.37
N ILE A 29 22.70 24.73 60.34
CA ILE A 29 21.64 23.71 60.41
C ILE A 29 22.08 22.50 59.60
N ASP A 30 22.06 21.33 60.23
CA ASP A 30 22.25 20.06 59.55
C ASP A 30 20.97 19.63 58.82
N PHE A 31 21.17 18.80 57.80
CA PHE A 31 20.09 18.36 56.91
C PHE A 31 18.89 17.75 57.66
N ASP A 32 19.15 16.82 58.58
CA ASP A 32 18.11 16.10 59.31
C ASP A 32 17.29 17.04 60.20
N SER A 33 17.95 18.03 60.83
CA SER A 33 17.26 19.08 61.58
C SER A 33 16.38 19.95 60.68
N ALA A 34 16.85 20.35 59.49
CA ALA A 34 16.05 21.15 58.56
C ALA A 34 14.77 20.40 58.13
N VAL A 35 14.89 19.11 57.76
CA VAL A 35 13.74 18.26 57.39
C VAL A 35 12.79 18.06 58.58
N SER A 36 13.34 17.82 59.78
CA SER A 36 12.56 17.61 61.01
C SER A 36 11.77 18.86 61.39
N ILE A 37 12.39 20.04 61.35
CA ILE A 37 11.74 21.33 61.63
C ILE A 37 10.57 21.55 60.65
N CYS A 38 10.81 21.36 59.35
CA CYS A 38 9.79 21.51 58.32
C CYS A 38 8.64 20.49 58.46
N SER A 39 8.95 19.23 58.77
CA SER A 39 7.93 18.20 58.99
C SER A 39 7.08 18.49 60.22
N ALA A 40 7.72 18.90 61.33
CA ALA A 40 7.03 19.23 62.57
C ALA A 40 6.13 20.46 62.43
N CYS A 41 6.56 21.47 61.66
CA CYS A 41 5.75 22.68 61.50
C CYS A 41 4.49 22.44 60.67
N ILE A 42 4.55 21.56 59.67
CA ILE A 42 3.39 21.11 58.88
C ILE A 42 2.45 20.27 59.76
N ALA A 43 2.99 19.26 60.47
CA ALA A 43 2.19 18.38 61.32
C ALA A 43 1.41 19.14 62.41
N ASN A 44 2.03 20.17 63.00
CA ASN A 44 1.41 21.02 64.01
C ASN A 44 0.61 22.19 63.42
N LYS A 45 0.43 22.25 62.08
CA LYS A 45 -0.30 23.31 61.36
C LYS A 45 0.20 24.74 61.63
N SER A 46 1.47 24.86 61.99
CA SER A 46 2.13 26.15 62.27
C SER A 46 2.68 26.84 61.03
N ALA A 47 2.84 26.10 59.93
CA ALA A 47 3.18 26.62 58.61
C ALA A 47 2.36 25.89 57.54
N ASN A 48 2.02 26.59 56.45
CA ASN A 48 1.38 25.98 55.28
C ASN A 48 2.42 25.14 54.51
N PRO A 49 2.08 23.93 54.03
CA PRO A 49 2.96 23.12 53.18
C PRO A 49 3.55 23.89 51.98
N VAL A 50 2.78 24.77 51.34
CA VAL A 50 3.23 25.62 50.21
C VAL A 50 4.34 26.57 50.63
N ASP A 51 4.27 27.16 51.83
CA ASP A 51 5.32 28.05 52.35
C ASP A 51 6.61 27.27 52.61
N VAL A 52 6.48 26.05 53.14
CA VAL A 52 7.61 25.16 53.38
C VAL A 52 8.25 24.76 52.04
N LEU A 53 7.47 24.34 51.05
CA LEU A 53 7.98 24.01 49.72
C LEU A 53 8.66 25.20 49.05
N THR A 54 8.08 26.40 49.18
CA THR A 54 8.66 27.65 48.66
C THR A 54 10.03 27.89 49.30
N LEU A 55 10.17 27.69 50.61
CA LEU A 55 11.44 27.81 51.33
C LEU A 55 12.49 26.83 50.80
N TRP A 56 12.08 25.60 50.51
CA TRP A 56 12.97 24.57 49.98
C TRP A 56 13.51 24.92 48.60
N PHE A 57 12.65 25.34 47.66
CA PHE A 57 13.10 25.80 46.34
C PHE A 57 13.89 27.11 46.39
N THR A 58 13.53 28.04 47.28
CA THR A 58 14.22 29.35 47.36
C THR A 58 15.66 29.21 47.83
N LYS A 59 15.92 28.35 48.82
CA LYS A 59 17.24 28.32 49.47
C LYS A 59 17.73 26.97 49.99
N LEU A 60 16.89 26.11 50.56
CA LEU A 60 17.38 24.90 51.25
C LEU A 60 17.94 23.87 50.27
N LEU A 61 17.25 23.61 49.15
CA LEU A 61 17.77 22.70 48.13
C LEU A 61 19.11 23.20 47.57
N GLY A 62 19.20 24.49 47.24
CA GLY A 62 20.43 25.07 46.70
C GLY A 62 21.59 25.12 47.70
N ALA A 63 21.31 25.09 49.01
CA ALA A 63 22.32 24.97 50.04
C ALA A 63 22.86 23.53 50.13
N TYR A 64 21.99 22.52 50.04
CA TYR A 64 22.39 21.12 50.21
C TYR A 64 22.75 20.37 48.92
N ILE A 65 22.62 21.00 47.74
CA ILE A 65 22.71 20.34 46.42
C ILE A 65 24.02 19.59 46.16
N ASP A 66 25.12 19.97 46.81
CA ASP A 66 26.42 19.28 46.67
C ASP A 66 26.42 17.89 47.32
N ASP A 67 25.46 17.59 48.21
CA ASP A 67 25.18 16.25 48.70
C ASP A 67 23.85 15.74 48.12
N SER A 68 23.96 15.11 46.95
CA SER A 68 22.80 14.62 46.21
C SER A 68 21.99 13.56 46.98
N GLY A 69 22.60 12.84 47.93
CA GLY A 69 21.92 11.88 48.78
C GLY A 69 20.89 12.55 49.69
N TYR A 70 21.28 13.65 50.33
CA TYR A 70 20.39 14.46 51.16
C TYR A 70 19.30 15.14 50.34
N CYS A 71 19.62 15.74 49.20
CA CYS A 71 18.60 16.37 48.34
C CYS A 71 17.57 15.38 47.79
N VAL A 72 17.94 14.12 47.54
CA VAL A 72 16.97 13.07 47.17
C VAL A 72 16.01 12.75 48.32
N LEU A 73 16.49 12.75 49.56
CA LEU A 73 15.62 12.58 50.74
C LEU A 73 14.71 13.79 50.93
N ALA A 74 15.24 15.01 50.74
CA ALA A 74 14.45 16.24 50.78
C ALA A 74 13.31 16.21 49.77
N ALA A 75 13.62 15.89 48.51
CA ALA A 75 12.62 15.83 47.44
C ALA A 75 11.51 14.81 47.74
N ARG A 76 11.82 13.68 48.42
CA ARG A 76 10.79 12.72 48.87
C ARG A 76 9.85 13.32 49.90
N GLU A 77 10.39 14.04 50.89
CA GLU A 77 9.57 14.69 51.90
C GLU A 77 8.75 15.83 51.29
N MET A 78 9.34 16.59 50.37
CA MET A 78 8.63 17.62 49.60
C MET A 78 7.45 17.03 48.79
N CYS A 79 7.62 15.86 48.15
CA CYS A 79 6.49 15.16 47.53
C CYS A 79 5.38 14.88 48.52
N LYS A 80 5.69 14.32 49.71
CA LYS A 80 4.68 14.03 50.74
C LYS A 80 3.98 15.29 51.22
N TRP A 81 4.73 16.37 51.45
CA TRP A 81 4.15 17.65 51.89
C TRP A 81 3.23 18.24 50.83
N PHE A 82 3.59 18.15 49.55
CA PHE A 82 2.72 18.60 48.48
C PHE A 82 1.48 17.70 48.32
N THR A 83 1.60 16.38 48.50
CA THR A 83 0.43 15.48 48.51
C THR A 83 -0.56 15.86 49.61
N ILE A 84 -0.08 16.20 50.82
CA ILE A 84 -0.95 16.69 51.90
C ILE A 84 -1.69 17.96 51.49
N GLU A 85 -1.00 18.92 50.84
CA GLU A 85 -1.64 20.13 50.32
C GLU A 85 -2.69 19.80 49.25
N ALA A 86 -2.35 18.98 48.27
CA ALA A 86 -3.23 18.62 47.16
C ALA A 86 -4.49 17.86 47.61
N GLU A 87 -4.40 17.05 48.68
CA GLU A 87 -5.54 16.33 49.26
C GLU A 87 -6.44 17.21 50.14
N THR A 88 -5.88 18.31 50.69
CA THR A 88 -6.60 19.19 51.63
C THR A 88 -7.09 20.49 51.00
N GLY A 89 -6.45 20.94 49.92
CA GLY A 89 -6.80 22.12 49.15
C GLY A 89 -7.65 21.77 47.92
N ASN A 90 -8.76 22.49 47.74
CA ASN A 90 -9.65 22.31 46.59
C ASN A 90 -9.46 23.36 45.49
N GLU A 91 -8.71 24.44 45.75
CA GLU A 91 -8.54 25.57 44.83
C GLU A 91 -7.11 26.10 44.83
N VAL A 92 -6.64 26.52 43.66
CA VAL A 92 -5.30 27.11 43.52
C VAL A 92 -5.32 28.57 43.95
N HIS A 93 -4.35 28.97 44.78
CA HIS A 93 -4.24 30.33 45.34
C HIS A 93 -2.88 30.97 45.06
N SER A 94 -2.71 32.26 45.40
CA SER A 94 -1.49 33.04 45.13
C SER A 94 -0.19 32.40 45.64
N GLY A 95 -0.22 31.70 46.78
CA GLY A 95 0.91 30.91 47.28
C GLY A 95 1.39 29.82 46.31
N HIS A 96 0.49 29.13 45.61
CA HIS A 96 0.85 28.13 44.61
C HIS A 96 1.52 28.76 43.38
N ILE A 97 1.04 29.93 42.96
CA ILE A 97 1.68 30.70 41.86
C ILE A 97 3.10 31.11 42.24
N LYS A 98 3.31 31.57 43.49
CA LYS A 98 4.63 31.88 44.02
C LYS A 98 5.53 30.64 44.05
N LEU A 99 5.01 29.51 44.51
CA LEU A 99 5.73 28.24 44.53
C LEU A 99 6.23 27.86 43.12
N MET A 100 5.38 27.96 42.09
CA MET A 100 5.78 27.68 40.70
C MET A 100 6.86 28.63 40.20
N SER A 101 6.72 29.94 40.45
CA SER A 101 7.74 30.92 40.06
C SER A 101 9.09 30.66 40.71
N VAL A 102 9.11 30.28 41.99
CA VAL A 102 10.35 29.97 42.71
C VAL A 102 10.92 28.62 42.26
N ALA A 103 10.07 27.63 41.97
CA ALA A 103 10.52 26.36 41.40
C ALA A 103 11.15 26.54 40.02
N GLN A 104 10.58 27.41 39.18
CA GLN A 104 11.13 27.77 37.87
C GLN A 104 12.51 28.43 38.03
N GLU A 105 12.59 29.48 38.85
CA GLU A 105 13.85 30.17 39.13
C GLU A 105 14.92 29.19 39.65
N PHE A 106 14.54 28.23 40.50
CA PHE A 106 15.43 27.20 40.99
C PHE A 106 15.94 26.27 39.88
N VAL A 107 15.05 25.71 39.06
CA VAL A 107 15.42 24.81 37.95
C VAL A 107 16.34 25.52 36.96
N SER A 108 16.03 26.77 36.64
CA SER A 108 16.82 27.61 35.73
C SER A 108 18.21 27.95 36.31
N THR A 109 18.26 28.41 37.56
CA THR A 109 19.50 28.90 38.21
C THR A 109 20.45 27.77 38.60
N PHE A 110 19.92 26.63 39.05
CA PHE A 110 20.71 25.50 39.53
C PHE A 110 20.87 24.39 38.50
N ARG A 111 20.48 24.60 37.23
CA ARG A 111 20.51 23.60 36.16
C ARG A 111 21.81 22.77 36.11
N ASP A 112 22.95 23.43 35.98
CA ASP A 112 24.24 22.75 35.83
C ASP A 112 24.59 21.93 37.08
N ARG A 113 24.33 22.49 38.28
CA ARG A 113 24.54 21.79 39.56
C ARG A 113 23.59 20.60 39.74
N LEU A 114 22.36 20.69 39.24
CA LEU A 114 21.40 19.58 39.25
C LEU A 114 21.87 18.43 38.34
N LEU A 115 22.41 18.76 37.17
CA LEU A 115 23.00 17.77 36.25
C LEU A 115 24.25 17.11 36.86
N GLU A 116 25.12 17.89 37.53
CA GLU A 116 26.30 17.37 38.24
C GLU A 116 25.94 16.50 39.46
N ALA A 117 24.91 16.88 40.22
CA ALA A 117 24.45 16.15 41.41
C ALA A 117 23.88 14.76 41.07
N GLY A 118 23.43 14.58 39.82
CA GLY A 118 23.10 13.29 39.25
C GLY A 118 21.61 13.06 38.98
N GLU A 119 21.36 12.12 38.08
CA GLU A 119 20.07 11.85 37.45
C GLU A 119 18.97 11.50 38.45
N ARG A 120 19.33 10.81 39.53
CA ARG A 120 18.38 10.42 40.58
C ARG A 120 17.72 11.63 41.24
N LEU A 121 18.46 12.71 41.45
CA LEU A 121 17.94 13.95 42.02
C LEU A 121 17.06 14.67 41.00
N VAL A 122 17.52 14.77 39.75
CA VAL A 122 16.75 15.37 38.65
C VAL A 122 15.40 14.68 38.47
N GLN A 123 15.36 13.35 38.42
CA GLN A 123 14.13 12.58 38.22
C GLN A 123 13.09 12.80 39.31
N ILE A 124 13.51 12.83 40.58
CA ILE A 124 12.58 12.99 41.70
C ILE A 124 12.09 14.43 41.84
N LEU A 125 12.95 15.41 41.58
CA LEU A 125 12.56 16.82 41.54
C LEU A 125 11.63 17.09 40.37
N ALA A 126 11.91 16.53 39.19
CA ALA A 126 11.03 16.66 38.04
C ALA A 126 9.66 16.06 38.33
N TYR A 127 9.59 14.88 38.97
CA TYR A 127 8.31 14.28 39.38
C TYR A 127 7.52 15.20 40.34
N LEU A 128 8.19 15.80 41.33
CA LEU A 128 7.58 16.80 42.21
C LEU A 128 7.05 17.99 41.42
N VAL A 129 7.87 18.57 40.54
CA VAL A 129 7.51 19.73 39.72
C VAL A 129 6.31 19.43 38.83
N PHE A 130 6.28 18.27 38.15
CA PHE A 130 5.12 17.85 37.36
C PHE A 130 3.86 17.62 38.21
N THR A 131 4.02 17.14 39.44
CA THR A 131 2.88 17.02 40.38
C THR A 131 2.33 18.40 40.76
N ILE A 132 3.20 19.39 40.95
CA ILE A 132 2.81 20.79 41.20
C ILE A 132 2.11 21.37 39.97
N ILE A 133 2.66 21.15 38.77
CA ILE A 133 2.08 21.59 37.49
C ILE A 133 0.68 21.02 37.34
N ASP A 134 0.50 19.71 37.49
CA ASP A 134 -0.78 19.01 37.32
C ASP A 134 -1.90 19.61 38.21
N PHE A 135 -1.61 19.82 39.49
CA PHE A 135 -2.54 20.50 40.40
C PHE A 135 -2.87 21.93 39.94
N CYS A 136 -1.88 22.63 39.39
CA CYS A 136 -2.02 24.02 38.93
C CYS A 136 -2.57 24.17 37.51
N LEU A 137 -2.77 23.10 36.73
CA LEU A 137 -3.39 23.15 35.40
C LEU A 137 -4.84 23.68 35.43
N MET A 138 -5.46 23.71 36.60
CA MET A 138 -6.79 24.30 36.84
C MET A 138 -6.75 25.83 37.07
N CYS A 139 -5.58 26.47 37.05
CA CYS A 139 -5.43 27.92 37.27
C CYS A 139 -6.04 28.81 36.19
N ASP A 140 -6.31 30.05 36.59
CA ASP A 140 -6.71 31.13 35.69
C ASP A 140 -5.70 31.37 34.56
N LYS A 141 -6.21 31.84 33.41
CA LYS A 141 -5.43 32.08 32.19
C LYS A 141 -4.22 33.00 32.39
N SER A 142 -4.25 33.90 33.38
CA SER A 142 -3.18 34.84 33.69
C SER A 142 -1.87 34.18 34.17
N HIS A 143 -1.93 32.94 34.64
CA HIS A 143 -0.77 32.23 35.21
C HIS A 143 -0.25 31.10 34.33
N ARG A 144 -0.83 30.91 33.14
CA ARG A 144 -0.45 29.83 32.20
C ARG A 144 0.99 29.93 31.70
N GLN A 145 1.53 31.14 31.54
CA GLN A 145 2.91 31.30 31.06
C GLN A 145 3.93 30.72 32.04
N ILE A 146 3.74 30.94 33.35
CA ILE A 146 4.65 30.43 34.39
C ILE A 146 4.62 28.89 34.40
N VAL A 147 3.44 28.30 34.20
CA VAL A 147 3.29 26.83 34.10
C VAL A 147 4.03 26.30 32.88
N ALA A 148 3.83 26.93 31.71
CA ALA A 148 4.50 26.54 30.47
C ALA A 148 6.03 26.67 30.59
N ASP A 149 6.53 27.80 31.10
CA ASP A 149 7.98 28.02 31.24
C ASP A 149 8.62 27.00 32.21
N LEU A 150 7.98 26.75 33.36
CA LEU A 150 8.43 25.74 34.32
C LEU A 150 8.47 24.33 33.70
N GLN A 151 7.45 23.99 32.91
CA GLN A 151 7.39 22.71 32.21
C GLN A 151 8.49 22.59 31.15
N LEU A 152 8.70 23.61 30.31
CA LEU A 152 9.76 23.62 29.29
C LEU A 152 11.15 23.45 29.92
N GLU A 153 11.44 24.21 30.98
CA GLU A 153 12.72 24.12 31.69
C GLU A 153 12.92 22.73 32.32
N THR A 154 11.87 22.16 32.91
CA THR A 154 11.93 20.83 33.54
C THR A 154 12.10 19.72 32.49
N LEU A 155 11.39 19.80 31.35
CA LEU A 155 11.55 18.87 30.23
C LEU A 155 12.97 18.92 29.66
N SER A 156 13.52 20.12 29.46
CA SER A 156 14.91 20.28 29.02
C SER A 156 15.91 19.66 30.00
N LEU A 157 15.72 19.88 31.31
CA LEU A 157 16.58 19.30 32.34
C LEU A 157 16.53 17.77 32.32
N ILE A 158 15.34 17.18 32.18
CA ILE A 158 15.18 15.73 32.07
C ILE A 158 15.92 15.20 30.84
N LYS A 159 15.70 15.82 29.67
CA LYS A 159 16.32 15.41 28.40
C LYS A 159 17.85 15.35 28.52
N ASP A 160 18.46 16.38 29.10
CA ASP A 160 19.91 16.43 29.28
C ASP A 160 20.43 15.43 30.31
N SER A 161 19.65 15.16 31.37
CA SER A 161 20.03 14.19 32.39
C SER A 161 20.06 12.74 31.87
N ILE A 162 19.26 12.42 30.84
CA ILE A 162 19.08 11.04 30.38
C ILE A 162 20.22 10.55 29.48
N ILE A 163 21.05 11.46 28.95
CA ILE A 163 22.12 11.13 27.99
C ILE A 163 23.13 10.11 28.56
N ASN A 164 23.34 10.10 29.89
CA ASN A 164 24.35 9.28 30.55
C ASN A 164 23.80 8.00 31.22
N LEU A 165 22.49 7.75 31.15
CA LEU A 165 21.86 6.58 31.74
C LEU A 165 22.30 5.30 31.02
N THR A 166 22.58 4.25 31.80
CA THR A 166 22.93 2.93 31.25
C THR A 166 21.85 1.88 31.47
N GLU A 167 20.83 2.16 32.29
CA GLU A 167 19.76 1.22 32.65
C GLU A 167 18.39 1.89 32.69
N VAL A 168 17.34 1.11 32.38
CA VAL A 168 15.94 1.55 32.48
C VAL A 168 15.52 1.57 33.95
N HIS A 169 15.38 2.77 34.53
CA HIS A 169 14.97 2.93 35.93
C HIS A 169 13.43 3.07 36.07
N PRO A 170 12.74 2.31 36.96
CA PRO A 170 11.27 2.37 37.09
C PRO A 170 10.68 3.77 37.35
N ARG A 171 11.43 4.63 38.06
CA ARG A 171 11.04 6.02 38.34
C ARG A 171 10.85 6.86 37.08
N LEU A 172 11.64 6.61 36.04
CA LEU A 172 11.49 7.30 34.76
C LEU A 172 10.24 6.86 34.01
N ALA A 173 9.85 5.58 34.11
CA ALA A 173 8.57 5.14 33.57
C ALA A 173 7.39 5.85 34.26
N THR A 174 7.43 5.97 35.60
CA THR A 174 6.43 6.76 36.36
C THR A 174 6.46 8.25 36.00
N LEU A 175 7.64 8.82 35.76
CA LEU A 175 7.78 10.20 35.32
C LEU A 175 7.19 10.41 33.92
N MET A 176 7.46 9.49 32.97
CA MET A 176 6.86 9.53 31.64
C MET A 176 5.34 9.48 31.70
N GLN A 177 4.77 8.59 32.53
CA GLN A 177 3.32 8.54 32.77
C GLN A 177 2.79 9.89 33.23
N LYS A 178 3.47 10.52 34.18
CA LYS A 178 3.04 11.83 34.68
C LYS A 178 3.11 12.94 33.63
N ILE A 179 4.15 12.91 32.78
CA ILE A 179 4.30 13.85 31.67
C ILE A 179 3.17 13.65 30.64
N MET A 180 2.80 12.40 30.32
CA MET A 180 1.70 12.09 29.40
C MET A 180 0.34 12.55 29.96
N GLU A 181 0.04 12.30 31.25
CA GLU A 181 -1.19 12.77 31.91
C GLU A 181 -1.38 14.29 31.80
N ILE A 182 -0.29 15.03 31.99
CA ILE A 182 -0.26 16.49 31.89
C ILE A 182 -0.47 16.91 30.44
N ALA A 183 0.23 16.29 29.50
CA ALA A 183 0.11 16.57 28.08
C ALA A 183 -1.32 16.35 27.55
N ASP A 184 -2.00 15.29 27.99
CA ASP A 184 -3.40 15.01 27.61
C ASP A 184 -4.35 16.10 28.18
N THR A 185 -4.11 16.54 29.42
CA THR A 185 -4.87 17.62 30.06
C THR A 185 -4.63 18.96 29.38
N GLU A 186 -3.41 19.22 28.93
CA GLU A 186 -3.01 20.42 28.20
C GLU A 186 -3.54 20.44 26.77
N GLY A 187 -3.45 19.33 26.03
CA GLY A 187 -3.95 19.21 24.65
C GLY A 187 -5.43 19.59 24.48
N THR A 188 -6.22 19.50 25.55
CA THR A 188 -7.62 19.92 25.57
C THR A 188 -7.85 21.40 25.94
N ARG A 189 -6.84 22.13 26.47
CA ARG A 189 -7.01 23.44 27.16
C ARG A 189 -6.01 24.53 26.80
N THR A 190 -4.79 24.16 26.42
CA THR A 190 -3.65 25.03 26.12
C THR A 190 -3.24 24.79 24.67
N GLY A 191 -3.66 25.67 23.77
CA GLY A 191 -3.24 25.65 22.37
C GLY A 191 -1.81 26.12 22.14
N ASP A 192 -0.87 25.76 23.02
CA ASP A 192 0.56 26.04 22.87
C ASP A 192 1.25 24.87 22.16
N LEU A 193 1.45 25.05 20.85
CA LEU A 193 2.05 24.04 19.98
C LEU A 193 3.52 23.75 20.37
N GLN A 194 4.25 24.75 20.87
CA GLN A 194 5.66 24.58 21.22
C GLN A 194 5.81 23.68 22.44
N LEU A 195 4.99 23.92 23.48
CA LEU A 195 4.97 23.10 24.69
C LEU A 195 4.60 21.65 24.37
N SER A 196 3.59 21.48 23.51
CA SER A 196 3.15 20.17 23.04
C SER A 196 4.31 19.43 22.36
N VAL A 197 4.91 20.02 21.33
CA VAL A 197 6.01 19.40 20.56
C VAL A 197 7.19 19.04 21.46
N GLN A 198 7.63 19.94 22.35
CA GLN A 198 8.75 19.64 23.26
C GLN A 198 8.43 18.50 24.24
N THR A 199 7.18 18.41 24.68
CA THR A 199 6.72 17.29 25.53
C THR A 199 6.82 15.97 24.78
N GLY A 200 6.34 15.93 23.52
CA GLY A 200 6.45 14.77 22.64
C GLY A 200 7.90 14.38 22.35
N GLU A 201 8.75 15.35 22.02
CA GLU A 201 10.19 15.12 21.79
C GLU A 201 10.89 14.55 23.02
N THR A 202 10.56 15.07 24.21
CA THR A 202 11.14 14.58 25.45
C THR A 202 10.73 13.14 25.68
N LEU A 203 9.41 12.82 25.64
CA LEU A 203 8.90 11.45 25.78
C LEU A 203 9.53 10.48 24.79
N ALA A 204 9.61 10.87 23.51
CA ALA A 204 10.24 10.06 22.47
C ALA A 204 11.74 9.87 22.73
N HIS A 205 12.45 10.89 23.23
CA HIS A 205 13.85 10.78 23.60
C HIS A 205 14.07 9.77 24.74
N ILE A 206 13.24 9.83 25.81
CA ILE A 206 13.30 8.85 26.90
C ILE A 206 13.03 7.44 26.36
N CYS A 207 12.00 7.28 25.54
CA CYS A 207 11.66 6.00 24.90
C CYS A 207 12.79 5.44 24.04
N LEU A 208 13.36 6.25 23.14
CA LEU A 208 14.45 5.84 22.27
C LEU A 208 15.69 5.45 23.06
N HIS A 209 16.01 6.21 24.11
CA HIS A 209 17.08 5.88 25.03
C HIS A 209 16.84 4.51 25.69
N PHE A 210 15.64 4.28 26.25
CA PHE A 210 15.30 2.98 26.84
C PHE A 210 15.38 1.82 25.87
N MET A 211 14.95 2.01 24.62
CA MET A 211 15.11 0.97 23.59
C MET A 211 16.57 0.71 23.22
N THR A 212 17.52 1.60 23.52
CA THR A 212 18.95 1.30 23.34
C THR A 212 19.49 0.35 24.41
N THR A 213 18.94 0.44 25.63
CA THR A 213 19.35 -0.36 26.80
C THR A 213 18.47 -1.58 27.04
N TRP A 214 17.27 -1.61 26.47
CA TRP A 214 16.33 -2.70 26.60
C TRP A 214 16.67 -3.82 25.63
N HIS A 215 17.00 -4.98 26.17
CA HIS A 215 17.10 -6.21 25.40
C HIS A 215 15.78 -6.96 25.51
N ALA A 216 15.00 -6.93 24.43
CA ALA A 216 13.77 -7.71 24.34
C ALA A 216 14.11 -9.19 24.59
N ASN A 217 13.50 -9.79 25.62
CA ASN A 217 13.55 -11.23 25.76
C ASN A 217 12.66 -11.82 24.65
N PRO A 218 13.16 -12.68 23.77
CA PRO A 218 12.36 -13.23 22.66
C PRO A 218 11.12 -14.03 23.09
N THR A 219 10.95 -14.30 24.39
CA THR A 219 9.74 -14.91 24.97
C THR A 219 8.68 -13.91 25.44
N ASP A 220 9.00 -12.61 25.51
CA ASP A 220 8.06 -11.60 25.98
C ASP A 220 7.10 -11.22 24.83
N GLU A 221 5.89 -11.79 24.85
CA GLU A 221 4.83 -11.51 23.87
C GLU A 221 4.10 -10.18 24.15
N LYS A 222 4.74 -9.18 24.76
CA LYS A 222 4.10 -7.88 25.07
C LYS A 222 5.09 -6.73 24.99
N LEU A 223 4.63 -5.59 24.47
CA LEU A 223 5.35 -4.33 24.62
C LEU A 223 5.42 -3.94 26.11
N PRO A 224 6.55 -3.36 26.56
CA PRO A 224 6.59 -2.69 27.86
C PRO A 224 5.55 -1.57 27.94
N ASN A 225 4.90 -1.42 29.11
CA ASN A 225 3.85 -0.43 29.31
C ASN A 225 4.27 0.99 28.93
N TRP A 226 5.49 1.41 29.27
CA TRP A 226 6.02 2.74 28.95
C TRP A 226 6.11 3.00 27.43
N LEU A 227 6.46 1.97 26.64
CA LEU A 227 6.56 2.07 25.19
C LEU A 227 5.16 2.12 24.57
N ARG A 228 4.28 1.25 25.04
CA ARG A 228 2.87 1.20 24.61
C ARG A 228 2.15 2.52 24.87
N GLU A 229 2.26 3.05 26.09
CA GLU A 229 1.62 4.32 26.48
C GLU A 229 2.18 5.49 25.66
N THR A 230 3.49 5.52 25.39
CA THR A 230 4.07 6.56 24.54
C THR A 230 3.57 6.47 23.10
N VAL A 231 3.47 5.28 22.53
CA VAL A 231 2.88 5.08 21.18
C VAL A 231 1.44 5.56 21.15
N PHE A 232 0.63 5.21 22.15
CA PHE A 232 -0.75 5.70 22.26
C PHE A 232 -0.84 7.22 22.32
N HIS A 233 -0.04 7.85 23.19
CA HIS A 233 -0.04 9.30 23.32
C HIS A 233 0.35 9.99 22.01
N LEU A 234 1.41 9.55 21.33
CA LEU A 234 1.82 10.14 20.05
C LEU A 234 0.75 9.99 18.96
N CYS A 235 0.12 8.81 18.86
CA CYS A 235 -0.96 8.58 17.91
C CYS A 235 -2.21 9.42 18.21
N ASP A 236 -2.59 9.54 19.49
CA ASP A 236 -3.77 10.31 19.90
C ASP A 236 -3.54 11.81 19.63
N VAL A 237 -2.39 12.34 20.01
CA VAL A 237 -2.01 13.75 19.74
C VAL A 237 -2.06 14.05 18.24
N VAL A 238 -1.51 13.18 17.39
CA VAL A 238 -1.59 13.36 15.92
C VAL A 238 -3.05 13.34 15.45
N THR A 239 -3.84 12.40 15.93
CA THR A 239 -5.24 12.24 15.52
C THR A 239 -6.09 13.43 15.97
N VAL A 240 -5.91 13.90 17.20
CA VAL A 240 -6.59 15.08 17.76
C VAL A 240 -6.17 16.35 17.01
N HIS A 241 -4.89 16.53 16.69
CA HIS A 241 -4.44 17.69 15.91
C HIS A 241 -4.94 17.66 14.47
N LEU A 242 -4.92 16.51 13.80
CA LEU A 242 -5.52 16.35 12.48
C LEU A 242 -7.02 16.66 12.51
N ASN A 243 -7.76 16.11 13.46
CA ASN A 243 -9.20 16.36 13.57
C ASN A 243 -9.47 17.83 13.89
N SER A 244 -8.84 18.41 14.91
CA SER A 244 -9.07 19.81 15.29
C SER A 244 -8.69 20.82 14.20
N THR A 245 -7.67 20.53 13.39
CA THR A 245 -7.24 21.38 12.27
C THR A 245 -8.20 21.31 11.08
N PHE A 246 -8.86 20.15 10.88
CA PHE A 246 -9.60 19.86 9.65
C PHE A 246 -11.12 19.59 9.81
N ASP A 247 -11.67 19.46 11.03
CA ASP A 247 -13.12 19.29 11.32
C ASP A 247 -13.89 20.61 11.49
N ILE A 248 -13.22 21.76 11.63
CA ILE A 248 -13.94 23.01 11.86
C ILE A 248 -14.41 23.58 10.51
N ASP A 249 -15.64 23.22 10.15
CA ASP A 249 -16.44 23.73 9.02
C ASP A 249 -16.59 25.27 8.92
N ASN A 250 -15.88 26.07 9.74
CA ASN A 250 -16.05 27.53 9.77
C ASN A 250 -14.89 28.36 10.38
N ARG A 251 -13.65 27.85 10.48
CA ARG A 251 -12.51 28.69 10.91
C ARG A 251 -11.50 28.89 9.79
N ILE A 252 -11.42 30.13 9.32
CA ILE A 252 -10.30 30.63 8.51
C ILE A 252 -9.08 30.70 9.46
N VAL A 253 -8.32 29.61 9.55
CA VAL A 253 -7.00 29.63 10.19
C VAL A 253 -6.04 30.31 9.20
N PRO A 254 -5.27 31.32 9.60
CA PRO A 254 -4.25 31.92 8.74
C PRO A 254 -3.27 30.87 8.22
N ALA A 255 -2.82 31.00 6.96
CA ALA A 255 -1.94 30.01 6.31
C ALA A 255 -0.67 29.71 7.12
N GLU A 256 -0.03 30.74 7.71
CA GLU A 256 1.16 30.59 8.55
C GLU A 256 0.91 29.70 9.78
N LYS A 257 -0.22 29.89 10.47
CA LYS A 257 -0.61 29.06 11.62
C LYS A 257 -0.98 27.63 11.22
N LEU A 258 -1.53 27.46 10.02
CA LEU A 258 -1.85 26.14 9.48
C LEU A 258 -0.57 25.36 9.18
N GLU A 259 0.43 26.01 8.58
CA GLU A 259 1.74 25.39 8.31
C GLU A 259 2.45 24.99 9.60
N GLU A 260 2.48 25.87 10.61
CA GLU A 260 3.03 25.57 11.94
C GLU A 260 2.35 24.33 12.56
N LEU A 261 1.02 24.25 12.55
CA LEU A 261 0.27 23.11 13.07
C LEU A 261 0.59 21.80 12.33
N VAL A 262 0.68 21.86 10.99
CA VAL A 262 1.03 20.69 10.17
C VAL A 262 2.48 20.26 10.40
N ASP A 263 3.40 21.20 10.63
CA ASP A 263 4.79 20.92 10.99
C ASP A 263 4.91 20.25 12.37
N GLY A 264 4.09 20.67 13.33
CA GLY A 264 3.92 19.99 14.61
C GLY A 264 3.45 18.54 14.42
N ILE A 265 2.39 18.32 13.63
CA ILE A 265 1.90 16.97 13.29
C ILE A 265 3.00 16.13 12.64
N ARG A 266 3.74 16.69 11.68
CA ARG A 266 4.90 16.02 11.05
C ARG A 266 5.88 15.54 12.11
N THR A 267 6.23 16.41 13.06
CA THR A 267 7.21 16.11 14.11
C THR A 267 6.78 14.88 14.92
N TYR A 268 5.52 14.79 15.35
CA TYR A 268 5.01 13.62 16.07
C TYR A 268 5.06 12.32 15.25
N ILE A 269 4.69 12.37 13.96
CA ILE A 269 4.74 11.20 13.08
C ILE A 269 6.19 10.74 12.90
N VAL A 270 7.13 11.69 12.75
CA VAL A 270 8.56 11.40 12.65
C VAL A 270 9.09 10.79 13.95
N LEU A 271 8.67 11.27 15.12
CA LEU A 271 9.04 10.67 16.41
C LEU A 271 8.53 9.23 16.53
N LEU A 272 7.28 9.00 16.14
CA LEU A 272 6.66 7.67 16.11
C LEU A 272 7.41 6.72 15.16
N TYR A 273 7.77 7.19 13.97
CA TYR A 273 8.59 6.44 13.01
C TYR A 273 9.92 6.01 13.61
N HIS A 274 10.67 6.94 14.23
CA HIS A 274 11.96 6.62 14.86
C HIS A 274 11.81 5.56 15.97
N ILE A 275 10.72 5.64 16.74
CA ILE A 275 10.45 4.66 17.79
C ILE A 275 10.26 3.26 17.19
N LEU A 276 9.41 3.16 16.16
CA LEU A 276 9.12 1.88 15.48
C LEU A 276 10.37 1.31 14.77
N GLN A 277 11.17 2.17 14.12
CA GLN A 277 12.37 1.77 13.40
C GLN A 277 13.45 1.19 14.32
N LYS A 278 13.49 1.59 15.59
CA LYS A 278 14.51 1.20 16.58
C LYS A 278 14.47 -0.28 16.97
N GLY A 279 13.54 -1.07 16.43
CA GLY A 279 13.51 -2.52 16.56
C GLY A 279 12.37 -3.03 17.44
N VAL A 280 11.18 -2.46 17.31
CA VAL A 280 9.96 -3.04 17.90
C VAL A 280 9.78 -4.45 17.31
N VAL A 281 9.88 -5.49 18.14
CA VAL A 281 9.84 -6.90 17.70
C VAL A 281 8.41 -7.45 17.69
N TYR A 282 7.54 -6.89 18.53
CA TYR A 282 6.17 -7.34 18.74
C TYR A 282 5.22 -6.14 18.81
N VAL A 283 4.00 -6.30 18.31
CA VAL A 283 2.90 -5.32 18.38
C VAL A 283 1.65 -6.07 18.88
N ASP A 284 1.09 -5.62 20.01
CA ASP A 284 -0.16 -6.17 20.56
C ASP A 284 -1.39 -5.61 19.82
N ASP A 285 -2.58 -6.17 20.14
CA ASP A 285 -3.83 -5.80 19.48
C ASP A 285 -4.19 -4.32 19.67
N ASP A 286 -4.04 -3.78 20.88
CA ASP A 286 -4.41 -2.40 21.19
C ASP A 286 -3.49 -1.40 20.45
N VAL A 287 -2.18 -1.68 20.43
CA VAL A 287 -1.19 -0.89 19.68
C VAL A 287 -1.41 -1.00 18.18
N ALA A 288 -1.74 -2.18 17.66
CA ALA A 288 -2.06 -2.37 16.24
C ALA A 288 -3.28 -1.55 15.82
N VAL A 289 -4.34 -1.53 16.62
CA VAL A 289 -5.54 -0.71 16.38
C VAL A 289 -5.16 0.76 16.28
N CYS A 290 -4.45 1.29 17.29
CA CYS A 290 -4.09 2.69 17.37
C CYS A 290 -3.22 3.15 16.19
N LEU A 291 -2.20 2.36 15.84
CA LEU A 291 -1.31 2.64 14.72
C LEU A 291 -2.03 2.57 13.38
N MET A 292 -2.87 1.55 13.17
CA MET A 292 -3.58 1.39 11.91
C MET A 292 -4.71 2.41 11.75
N ASP A 293 -5.37 2.85 12.81
CA ASP A 293 -6.34 3.95 12.75
C ASP A 293 -5.69 5.24 12.29
N LEU A 294 -4.46 5.52 12.72
CA LEU A 294 -3.67 6.64 12.21
C LEU A 294 -3.41 6.50 10.69
N ILE A 295 -2.97 5.32 10.22
CA ILE A 295 -2.72 5.05 8.78
C ILE A 295 -4.02 5.11 7.95
N MET A 296 -5.14 4.67 8.51
CA MET A 296 -6.42 4.57 7.80
C MET A 296 -7.25 5.87 7.91
N CYS A 297 -6.77 6.86 8.66
CA CYS A 297 -7.44 8.14 8.85
C CYS A 297 -7.57 8.93 7.52
N GLU A 298 -8.80 9.29 7.12
CA GLU A 298 -9.07 10.10 5.92
C GLU A 298 -8.33 11.46 5.94
N ARG A 299 -8.06 12.04 7.11
CA ARG A 299 -7.37 13.34 7.23
C ARG A 299 -5.88 13.26 6.88
N THR A 300 -5.27 12.07 6.95
CA THR A 300 -3.93 11.85 6.40
C THR A 300 -3.93 11.74 4.87
N ARG A 301 -5.12 11.68 4.25
CA ARG A 301 -5.37 11.54 2.81
C ARG A 301 -6.55 12.42 2.37
N PRO A 302 -6.42 13.76 2.41
CA PRO A 302 -7.52 14.65 2.08
C PRO A 302 -8.05 14.37 0.67
N SER A 303 -9.37 14.19 0.56
CA SER A 303 -10.04 13.89 -0.72
C SER A 303 -9.69 14.92 -1.79
N HIS A 304 -9.67 14.56 -3.07
CA HIS A 304 -9.42 15.48 -4.20
C HIS A 304 -10.35 16.71 -4.25
N TYR A 305 -11.46 16.69 -3.51
CA TYR A 305 -12.43 17.79 -3.40
C TYR A 305 -12.14 18.76 -2.25
N SER A 306 -11.11 18.48 -1.44
CA SER A 306 -10.66 19.34 -0.34
C SER A 306 -9.94 20.60 -0.85
N ASP A 307 -9.75 21.58 0.02
CA ASP A 307 -8.96 22.79 -0.26
C ASP A 307 -7.54 22.43 -0.76
N ILE A 308 -7.13 23.02 -1.88
CA ILE A 308 -5.87 22.72 -2.57
C ILE A 308 -4.67 22.99 -1.66
N GLU A 309 -4.71 24.06 -0.86
CA GLU A 309 -3.61 24.42 0.04
C GLU A 309 -3.44 23.37 1.16
N LYS A 310 -4.56 22.92 1.75
CA LYS A 310 -4.57 21.87 2.78
C LYS A 310 -4.09 20.52 2.24
N GLN A 311 -4.53 20.18 1.03
CA GLN A 311 -4.07 18.97 0.34
C GLN A 311 -2.56 18.98 0.11
N GLN A 312 -2.02 20.10 -0.38
CA GLN A 312 -0.59 20.23 -0.65
C GLN A 312 0.23 20.08 0.63
N LEU A 313 -0.15 20.77 1.71
CA LEU A 313 0.51 20.67 3.01
C LEU A 313 0.54 19.23 3.54
N ILE A 314 -0.60 18.54 3.56
CA ILE A 314 -0.67 17.14 4.02
C ILE A 314 0.15 16.23 3.10
N SER A 315 0.06 16.41 1.77
CA SER A 315 0.77 15.58 0.80
C SER A 315 2.30 15.69 0.89
N VAL A 316 2.82 16.86 1.30
CA VAL A 316 4.25 17.14 1.39
C VAL A 316 4.79 16.82 2.77
N LEU A 317 4.08 17.19 3.84
CA LEU A 317 4.62 17.18 5.20
C LEU A 317 4.17 15.98 6.04
N VAL A 318 2.98 15.42 5.77
CA VAL A 318 2.40 14.35 6.62
C VAL A 318 2.49 13.01 5.91
N ARG A 319 2.02 12.98 4.67
CA ARG A 319 1.79 11.76 3.90
C ARG A 319 3.03 10.88 3.71
N PRO A 320 4.23 11.41 3.38
CA PRO A 320 5.41 10.59 3.21
C PRO A 320 5.75 9.80 4.47
N HIS A 321 5.70 10.44 5.64
CA HIS A 321 6.05 9.80 6.91
C HIS A 321 5.00 8.77 7.37
N VAL A 322 3.73 8.97 7.01
CA VAL A 322 2.68 7.94 7.21
C VAL A 322 2.99 6.68 6.39
N LEU A 323 3.51 6.83 5.17
CA LEU A 323 3.93 5.70 4.33
C LEU A 323 5.18 5.03 4.92
N ASP A 324 6.17 5.81 5.37
CA ASP A 324 7.37 5.29 6.03
C ASP A 324 7.01 4.42 7.25
N ILE A 325 6.02 4.83 8.05
CA ILE A 325 5.50 4.03 9.18
C ILE A 325 4.84 2.74 8.66
N LEU A 326 4.00 2.81 7.62
CA LEU A 326 3.32 1.63 7.08
C LEU A 326 4.31 0.56 6.57
N GLU A 327 5.43 0.97 5.98
CA GLU A 327 6.51 0.06 5.56
C GLU A 327 7.12 -0.72 6.74
N LEU A 328 7.11 -0.15 7.95
CA LEU A 328 7.49 -0.88 9.16
C LEU A 328 6.35 -1.77 9.66
N LEU A 329 5.11 -1.27 9.62
CA LEU A 329 3.97 -1.90 10.27
C LEU A 329 3.42 -3.13 9.54
N TYR A 330 3.52 -3.17 8.20
CA TYR A 330 2.93 -4.27 7.44
C TYR A 330 3.54 -5.63 7.83
N LYS A 331 4.74 -5.64 8.41
CA LYS A 331 5.43 -6.86 8.88
C LYS A 331 4.77 -7.50 10.09
N PHE A 332 4.01 -6.73 10.88
CA PHE A 332 3.30 -7.26 12.05
C PHE A 332 1.95 -7.85 11.67
N GLN A 333 1.74 -9.12 12.05
CA GLN A 333 0.50 -9.84 11.76
C GLN A 333 -0.74 -9.14 12.35
N LYS A 334 -0.64 -8.56 13.55
CA LYS A 334 -1.76 -7.86 14.21
C LYS A 334 -2.24 -6.63 13.42
N CYS A 335 -1.31 -5.86 12.84
CA CYS A 335 -1.64 -4.73 11.97
C CYS A 335 -2.36 -5.20 10.69
N GLN A 336 -1.90 -6.29 10.09
CA GLN A 336 -2.56 -6.88 8.91
C GLN A 336 -3.96 -7.41 9.23
N GLU A 337 -4.13 -8.12 10.36
CA GLU A 337 -5.43 -8.61 10.82
C GLU A 337 -6.42 -7.46 11.03
N TYR A 338 -5.97 -6.36 11.66
CA TYR A 338 -6.80 -5.18 11.85
C TYR A 338 -7.23 -4.54 10.53
N LEU A 339 -6.28 -4.32 9.59
CA LEU A 339 -6.59 -3.79 8.25
C LEU A 339 -7.70 -4.60 7.58
N ILE A 340 -7.57 -5.93 7.54
CA ILE A 340 -8.55 -6.81 6.91
C ILE A 340 -9.88 -6.80 7.64
N SER A 341 -9.87 -6.80 8.97
CA SER A 341 -11.11 -6.74 9.75
C SER A 341 -11.91 -5.47 9.47
N SER A 342 -11.23 -4.33 9.34
CA SER A 342 -11.80 -3.03 9.01
C SER A 342 -12.33 -2.95 7.58
N VAL A 343 -11.63 -3.62 6.64
CA VAL A 343 -11.94 -3.63 5.21
C VAL A 343 -13.07 -4.61 4.85
N LEU A 344 -13.07 -5.82 5.44
CA LEU A 344 -14.08 -6.85 5.19
C LEU A 344 -15.35 -6.69 6.03
N GLY A 345 -15.28 -5.93 7.12
CA GLY A 345 -16.44 -5.53 7.93
C GLY A 345 -17.35 -4.52 7.22
N THR A 346 -18.17 -3.80 7.99
CA THR A 346 -18.85 -2.59 7.49
C THR A 346 -17.87 -1.44 7.60
N PRO A 347 -17.22 -1.00 6.51
CA PRO A 347 -16.21 0.03 6.60
C PRO A 347 -16.87 1.35 6.99
N LYS A 348 -16.24 2.09 7.91
CA LYS A 348 -16.72 3.43 8.32
C LYS A 348 -16.49 4.46 7.21
N PHE A 349 -15.46 4.24 6.39
CA PHE A 349 -14.94 5.15 5.37
C PHE A 349 -14.48 4.36 4.14
N ASP A 350 -14.15 5.04 3.03
CA ASP A 350 -13.51 4.38 1.89
C ASP A 350 -12.03 4.09 2.19
N TYR A 351 -11.68 2.81 2.30
CA TYR A 351 -10.31 2.37 2.60
C TYR A 351 -9.51 2.01 1.35
N PHE A 352 -9.96 2.41 0.15
CA PHE A 352 -9.27 2.18 -1.12
C PHE A 352 -7.79 2.61 -1.06
N ASP A 353 -7.51 3.86 -0.66
CA ASP A 353 -6.14 4.37 -0.62
C ASP A 353 -5.27 3.70 0.45
N ALA A 354 -5.86 3.32 1.60
CA ALA A 354 -5.15 2.57 2.64
C ALA A 354 -4.70 1.19 2.13
N CYS A 355 -5.60 0.54 1.39
CA CYS A 355 -5.33 -0.74 0.73
C CYS A 355 -4.26 -0.59 -0.35
N MET A 356 -4.26 0.52 -1.09
CA MET A 356 -3.25 0.84 -2.09
C MET A 356 -1.87 1.02 -1.49
N ASP A 357 -1.77 1.76 -0.39
CA ASP A 357 -0.50 1.94 0.31
C ASP A 357 0.05 0.65 0.86
N PHE A 358 -0.82 -0.21 1.40
CA PHE A 358 -0.42 -1.53 1.87
C PHE A 358 0.16 -2.36 0.73
N ILE A 359 -0.50 -2.38 -0.43
CA ILE A 359 0.03 -3.06 -1.63
C ILE A 359 1.38 -2.46 -2.03
N ASN A 360 1.50 -1.13 -2.04
CA ASN A 360 2.74 -0.46 -2.40
C ASN A 360 3.88 -0.84 -1.44
N ALA A 361 3.68 -0.71 -0.13
CA ALA A 361 4.66 -1.04 0.90
C ALA A 361 5.15 -2.50 0.80
N VAL A 362 4.24 -3.45 0.56
CA VAL A 362 4.60 -4.87 0.38
C VAL A 362 5.33 -5.12 -0.94
N SER A 363 5.05 -4.33 -1.98
CA SER A 363 5.64 -4.51 -3.30
C SER A 363 7.02 -3.88 -3.46
N THR A 364 7.32 -2.84 -2.66
CA THR A 364 8.59 -2.12 -2.66
C THR A 364 9.60 -2.68 -1.66
N ASP A 365 9.17 -3.46 -0.67
CA ASP A 365 10.08 -4.17 0.23
C ASP A 365 10.70 -5.38 -0.49
N ASP A 366 12.03 -5.48 -0.41
CA ASP A 366 12.82 -6.59 -0.95
C ASP A 366 12.78 -7.86 -0.06
N ALA A 367 12.12 -7.80 1.10
CA ALA A 367 11.96 -8.93 2.02
C ALA A 367 11.01 -10.02 1.49
N ASP A 368 11.27 -11.28 1.90
CA ASP A 368 10.41 -12.42 1.56
C ASP A 368 8.98 -12.21 2.06
N VAL A 369 8.01 -12.41 1.17
CA VAL A 369 6.59 -12.24 1.52
C VAL A 369 6.08 -13.45 2.29
N LEU A 370 5.70 -13.23 3.54
CA LEU A 370 5.14 -14.26 4.40
C LEU A 370 3.77 -14.76 3.90
N PRO A 371 3.40 -16.04 4.14
CA PRO A 371 2.09 -16.57 3.75
C PRO A 371 0.89 -15.80 4.33
N SER A 372 1.03 -15.25 5.53
CA SER A 372 0.04 -14.37 6.16
C SER A 372 -0.15 -13.09 5.35
N THR A 373 0.95 -12.43 4.96
CA THR A 373 0.95 -11.24 4.09
C THR A 373 0.33 -11.51 2.72
N CYS A 374 0.62 -12.67 2.12
CA CYS A 374 -0.04 -13.08 0.87
C CYS A 374 -1.57 -13.23 1.01
N ARG A 375 -2.04 -13.76 2.14
CA ARG A 375 -3.48 -13.88 2.42
C ARG A 375 -4.13 -12.50 2.63
N THR A 376 -3.46 -11.62 3.37
CA THR A 376 -3.88 -10.24 3.57
C THR A 376 -3.99 -9.53 2.22
N LEU A 377 -2.95 -9.57 1.38
CA LEU A 377 -3.00 -9.01 0.03
C LEU A 377 -4.18 -9.56 -0.78
N GLN A 378 -4.44 -10.87 -0.73
CA GLN A 378 -5.60 -11.45 -1.43
C GLN A 378 -6.92 -10.83 -0.97
N GLN A 379 -7.13 -10.69 0.34
CA GLN A 379 -8.35 -10.12 0.90
C GLN A 379 -8.47 -8.61 0.59
N THR A 380 -7.36 -7.88 0.61
CA THR A 380 -7.28 -6.49 0.16
C THR A 380 -7.68 -6.36 -1.30
N PHE A 381 -7.17 -7.22 -2.18
CA PHE A 381 -7.55 -7.25 -3.58
C PHE A 381 -9.04 -7.59 -3.75
N GLU A 382 -9.57 -8.58 -3.02
CA GLU A 382 -11.00 -8.93 -3.06
C GLU A 382 -11.91 -7.75 -2.66
N TYR A 383 -11.46 -6.91 -1.73
CA TYR A 383 -12.15 -5.66 -1.40
C TYR A 383 -12.05 -4.64 -2.54
N LEU A 384 -10.84 -4.35 -3.01
CA LEU A 384 -10.61 -3.38 -4.08
C LEU A 384 -11.40 -3.75 -5.34
N PHE A 385 -11.42 -5.03 -5.75
CA PHE A 385 -12.13 -5.49 -6.95
C PHE A 385 -13.65 -5.27 -6.91
N LYS A 386 -14.25 -4.99 -5.75
CA LYS A 386 -15.66 -4.55 -5.68
C LYS A 386 -15.85 -3.12 -6.22
N VAL A 387 -14.78 -2.32 -6.32
CA VAL A 387 -14.80 -0.87 -6.62
C VAL A 387 -14.43 -0.53 -8.09
N LEU A 388 -14.25 -1.52 -8.99
CA LEU A 388 -13.96 -1.37 -10.44
C LEU A 388 -12.62 -0.69 -10.82
N ASP A 389 -12.07 0.23 -10.02
CA ASP A 389 -10.76 0.89 -10.24
C ASP A 389 -9.53 0.03 -9.85
N ALA A 390 -9.78 -1.18 -9.33
CA ALA A 390 -8.80 -2.08 -8.71
C ALA A 390 -7.78 -2.76 -9.62
N PHE A 391 -7.98 -2.72 -10.94
CA PHE A 391 -7.07 -3.40 -11.86
C PHE A 391 -5.74 -2.64 -12.04
N GLY A 392 -5.74 -1.32 -11.85
CA GLY A 392 -4.51 -0.51 -11.83
C GLY A 392 -3.58 -0.86 -10.66
N CYS A 393 -4.14 -1.42 -9.58
CA CYS A 393 -3.39 -1.80 -8.38
C CYS A 393 -2.37 -2.92 -8.65
N LEU A 394 -2.63 -3.77 -9.66
CA LEU A 394 -1.70 -4.81 -10.10
C LEU A 394 -0.41 -4.24 -10.71
N LEU A 395 -0.41 -2.99 -11.15
CA LEU A 395 0.79 -2.30 -11.65
C LEU A 395 1.83 -2.08 -10.55
N TYR A 396 1.40 -1.94 -9.30
CA TYR A 396 2.30 -1.79 -8.15
C TYR A 396 3.04 -3.10 -7.85
N LEU A 397 2.45 -4.26 -8.18
CA LEU A 397 3.10 -5.57 -8.03
C LEU A 397 4.21 -5.81 -9.07
N VAL A 398 4.36 -4.98 -10.11
CA VAL A 398 5.36 -5.18 -11.19
C VAL A 398 6.80 -5.13 -10.66
N GLY A 399 7.03 -4.47 -9.53
CA GLY A 399 8.32 -4.48 -8.83
C GLY A 399 8.71 -5.86 -8.31
N ASN A 400 7.75 -6.66 -7.85
CA ASN A 400 7.97 -7.95 -7.23
C ASN A 400 7.43 -9.11 -8.10
N ILE A 401 8.33 -9.72 -8.87
CA ILE A 401 8.01 -10.78 -9.85
C ILE A 401 7.30 -11.99 -9.21
N GLU A 402 7.58 -12.30 -7.95
CA GLU A 402 7.01 -13.45 -7.26
C GLU A 402 5.55 -13.22 -6.86
N LEU A 403 5.26 -12.08 -6.22
CA LEU A 403 3.89 -11.64 -5.93
C LEU A 403 3.06 -11.54 -7.20
N HIS A 404 3.63 -10.92 -8.23
CA HIS A 404 3.02 -10.79 -9.53
C HIS A 404 2.66 -12.15 -10.15
N ARG A 405 3.56 -13.14 -10.10
CA ARG A 405 3.27 -14.51 -10.56
C ARG A 405 2.21 -15.19 -9.71
N TYR A 406 2.26 -15.04 -8.38
CA TYR A 406 1.31 -15.63 -7.46
C TYR A 406 -0.13 -15.15 -7.71
N PHE A 407 -0.32 -13.84 -7.86
CA PHE A 407 -1.64 -13.26 -8.14
C PHE A 407 -2.13 -13.61 -9.55
N CYS A 408 -1.30 -13.39 -10.57
CA CYS A 408 -1.71 -13.53 -11.97
C CYS A 408 -1.83 -14.98 -12.45
N ALA A 409 -0.98 -15.90 -11.95
CA ALA A 409 -1.01 -17.30 -12.36
C ALA A 409 -1.73 -18.23 -11.34
N GLY A 410 -1.80 -17.83 -10.06
CA GLY A 410 -2.38 -18.65 -8.98
C GLY A 410 -3.82 -18.28 -8.64
N ILE A 411 -4.05 -17.09 -8.10
CA ILE A 411 -5.36 -16.71 -7.51
C ILE A 411 -6.42 -16.46 -8.60
N PHE A 412 -6.09 -15.70 -9.65
CA PHE A 412 -7.06 -15.36 -10.69
C PHE A 412 -7.31 -16.48 -11.71
N GLN A 413 -6.64 -17.63 -11.60
CA GLN A 413 -6.80 -18.75 -12.53
C GLN A 413 -8.25 -19.27 -12.63
N LYS A 414 -9.04 -19.11 -11.56
CA LYS A 414 -10.44 -19.57 -11.49
C LYS A 414 -11.48 -18.53 -11.93
N ASP A 415 -11.09 -17.26 -12.08
CA ASP A 415 -11.97 -16.19 -12.56
C ASP A 415 -11.49 -15.68 -13.92
N PHE A 416 -12.17 -16.13 -14.98
CA PHE A 416 -11.79 -15.87 -16.36
C PHE A 416 -11.74 -14.38 -16.70
N ILE A 417 -12.58 -13.55 -16.09
CA ILE A 417 -12.63 -12.10 -16.36
C ILE A 417 -11.43 -11.42 -15.72
N THR A 418 -11.20 -11.70 -14.45
CA THR A 418 -10.09 -11.12 -13.67
C THR A 418 -8.74 -11.61 -14.23
N SER A 419 -8.65 -12.87 -14.65
CA SER A 419 -7.49 -13.44 -15.35
C SER A 419 -7.20 -12.75 -16.70
N GLN A 420 -8.23 -12.48 -17.50
CA GLN A 420 -8.07 -11.84 -18.81
C GLN A 420 -7.62 -10.37 -18.68
N VAL A 421 -8.18 -9.62 -17.71
CA VAL A 421 -7.77 -8.23 -17.46
C VAL A 421 -6.34 -8.17 -16.90
N CYS A 422 -5.98 -9.09 -15.99
CA CYS A 422 -4.60 -9.26 -15.56
C CYS A 422 -3.70 -9.54 -16.76
N ALA A 423 -4.04 -10.51 -17.61
CA ALA A 423 -3.27 -10.84 -18.82
C ALA A 423 -3.10 -9.66 -19.78
N ASP A 424 -4.09 -8.80 -19.93
CA ASP A 424 -4.03 -7.61 -20.78
C ASP A 424 -3.13 -6.52 -20.18
N ILE A 425 -3.20 -6.28 -18.87
CA ILE A 425 -2.32 -5.35 -18.14
C ILE A 425 -0.88 -5.85 -18.13
N LEU A 426 -0.68 -7.14 -17.89
CA LEU A 426 0.60 -7.85 -17.98
C LEU A 426 1.20 -7.73 -19.36
N MET A 427 0.41 -7.95 -20.41
CA MET A 427 0.84 -7.80 -21.79
C MET A 427 1.18 -6.37 -22.13
N LEU A 428 0.46 -5.38 -21.59
CA LEU A 428 0.80 -3.98 -21.78
C LEU A 428 2.16 -3.67 -21.11
N CYS A 429 2.33 -4.03 -19.83
CA CYS A 429 3.55 -3.76 -19.06
C CYS A 429 4.78 -4.47 -19.62
N PHE A 430 4.64 -5.76 -19.95
CA PHE A 430 5.72 -6.57 -20.51
C PHE A 430 6.12 -6.05 -21.88
N ARG A 431 5.15 -5.64 -22.73
CA ARG A 431 5.46 -5.07 -24.04
C ARG A 431 6.00 -3.65 -23.98
N LEU A 432 5.62 -2.87 -22.98
CA LEU A 432 6.20 -1.54 -22.73
C LEU A 432 7.67 -1.67 -22.27
N LYS A 433 7.97 -2.60 -21.35
CA LYS A 433 9.36 -2.92 -20.93
C LYS A 433 10.20 -3.61 -22.02
N GLU A 434 9.64 -4.57 -22.77
CA GLU A 434 10.33 -5.25 -23.88
C GLU A 434 10.61 -4.31 -25.06
N ALA A 435 9.68 -3.40 -25.37
CA ALA A 435 9.84 -2.51 -26.52
C ALA A 435 10.87 -1.40 -26.27
N ASN A 436 11.15 -1.03 -25.01
CA ASN A 436 12.10 0.05 -24.76
C ASN A 436 12.70 0.07 -23.35
N LYS A 437 14.03 -0.12 -23.24
CA LYS A 437 14.79 0.01 -21.98
C LYS A 437 14.89 1.45 -21.46
N CYS A 438 14.39 2.45 -22.20
CA CYS A 438 14.60 3.87 -21.95
C CYS A 438 13.36 4.60 -21.36
N TRP A 439 12.32 3.88 -20.95
CA TRP A 439 11.16 4.51 -20.32
C TRP A 439 11.50 4.96 -18.90
N THR A 440 11.25 6.23 -18.60
CA THR A 440 11.38 6.81 -17.26
C THR A 440 10.10 6.58 -16.47
N ASP A 441 10.18 6.55 -15.14
CA ASP A 441 9.00 6.37 -14.26
C ASP A 441 7.90 7.42 -14.51
N HIS A 442 8.30 8.61 -14.96
CA HIS A 442 7.38 9.67 -15.37
C HIS A 442 6.55 9.29 -16.60
N ALA A 443 7.18 8.69 -17.62
CA ALA A 443 6.48 8.23 -18.83
C ALA A 443 5.50 7.08 -18.51
N ILE A 444 5.86 6.23 -17.54
CA ILE A 444 4.97 5.18 -17.02
C ILE A 444 3.76 5.82 -16.30
N LYS A 445 3.98 6.84 -15.47
CA LYS A 445 2.89 7.59 -14.80
C LYS A 445 1.94 8.29 -15.77
N GLU A 446 2.45 8.95 -16.81
CA GLU A 446 1.61 9.55 -17.86
C GLU A 446 0.82 8.50 -18.62
N ALA A 447 1.42 7.34 -18.88
CA ALA A 447 0.75 6.24 -19.54
C ALA A 447 -0.41 5.66 -18.72
N MET A 448 -0.20 5.50 -17.41
CA MET A 448 -1.24 5.12 -16.46
C MET A 448 -2.36 6.17 -16.37
N ALA A 449 -2.02 7.46 -16.34
CA ALA A 449 -3.01 8.54 -16.30
C ALA A 449 -3.88 8.59 -17.57
N HIS A 450 -3.32 8.30 -18.75
CA HIS A 450 -4.08 8.19 -19.99
C HIS A 450 -4.98 6.95 -20.01
N TRP A 451 -4.48 5.80 -19.53
CA TRP A 451 -5.28 4.59 -19.36
C TRP A 451 -6.50 4.85 -18.48
N HIS A 452 -6.32 5.51 -17.33
CA HIS A 452 -7.42 5.92 -16.46
C HIS A 452 -8.43 6.84 -17.17
N LYS A 453 -7.98 7.79 -17.99
CA LYS A 453 -8.87 8.66 -18.79
C LYS A 453 -9.67 7.90 -19.84
N CYS A 454 -9.10 6.88 -20.49
CA CYS A 454 -9.78 6.09 -21.52
C CYS A 454 -10.74 5.04 -20.94
N ASN A 455 -10.57 4.64 -19.67
CA ASN A 455 -11.35 3.57 -19.05
C ASN A 455 -12.71 4.01 -18.48
N ASN A 456 -13.07 5.29 -18.56
CA ASN A 456 -14.34 5.82 -18.04
C ASN A 456 -15.59 5.49 -18.89
N SER A 457 -15.51 4.64 -19.91
CA SER A 457 -16.70 4.32 -20.72
C SER A 457 -16.69 2.92 -21.33
N TYR A 458 -17.48 2.02 -20.70
CA TYR A 458 -18.23 0.91 -21.33
C TYR A 458 -17.47 -0.21 -22.11
N ALA A 459 -16.16 -0.12 -22.34
CA ALA A 459 -15.45 -1.05 -23.22
C ALA A 459 -15.00 -2.37 -22.58
N MET A 460 -15.02 -2.50 -21.25
CA MET A 460 -14.58 -3.71 -20.55
C MET A 460 -15.58 -4.89 -20.62
N PHE A 461 -16.77 -4.69 -21.18
CA PHE A 461 -17.79 -5.75 -21.26
C PHE A 461 -17.80 -6.53 -22.58
N SER A 462 -16.85 -6.33 -23.50
CA SER A 462 -16.70 -7.28 -24.62
C SER A 462 -15.88 -8.47 -24.17
N THR A 463 -16.49 -9.65 -24.14
CA THR A 463 -15.90 -10.98 -23.88
C THR A 463 -14.72 -11.38 -24.78
N ASN A 464 -14.29 -10.49 -25.68
CA ASN A 464 -13.02 -10.51 -26.37
C ASN A 464 -12.45 -9.08 -26.25
N PRO A 465 -11.40 -8.80 -25.46
CA PRO A 465 -10.68 -7.55 -25.59
C PRO A 465 -10.23 -7.47 -27.04
N SER A 466 -10.91 -6.64 -27.83
CA SER A 466 -10.68 -6.67 -29.27
C SER A 466 -9.20 -6.35 -29.50
N GLN A 467 -8.54 -7.13 -30.36
CA GLN A 467 -7.15 -6.89 -30.76
C GLN A 467 -6.91 -5.41 -31.14
N LEU A 468 -7.96 -4.73 -31.60
CA LEU A 468 -8.06 -3.29 -31.85
C LEU A 468 -7.81 -2.37 -30.63
N HIS A 469 -8.22 -2.73 -29.41
CA HIS A 469 -7.95 -1.94 -28.21
C HIS A 469 -6.47 -1.95 -27.85
N VAL A 470 -5.86 -3.13 -27.77
CA VAL A 470 -4.40 -3.29 -27.55
C VAL A 470 -3.62 -2.56 -28.65
N GLN A 471 -4.10 -2.61 -29.90
CA GLN A 471 -3.51 -1.89 -31.02
C GLN A 471 -3.55 -0.36 -30.85
N ARG A 472 -4.67 0.19 -30.40
CA ARG A 472 -4.82 1.64 -30.16
C ARG A 472 -3.88 2.14 -29.07
N PHE A 473 -3.73 1.39 -27.98
CA PHE A 473 -2.83 1.75 -26.88
C PHE A 473 -1.36 1.71 -27.29
N LEU A 474 -0.90 0.64 -27.95
CA LEU A 474 0.48 0.55 -28.43
C LEU A 474 0.81 1.69 -29.42
N ARG A 475 -0.13 2.07 -30.29
CA ARG A 475 0.03 3.25 -31.17
C ARG A 475 0.14 4.55 -30.38
N TYR A 476 -0.75 4.75 -29.42
CA TYR A 476 -0.79 5.97 -28.62
C TYR A 476 0.52 6.17 -27.83
N PHE A 477 0.99 5.12 -27.16
CA PHE A 477 2.20 5.17 -26.35
C PHE A 477 3.48 5.35 -27.17
N HIS A 478 3.56 4.73 -28.35
CA HIS A 478 4.67 5.00 -29.26
C HIS A 478 4.71 6.46 -29.72
N CYS A 479 3.54 7.05 -30.00
CA CYS A 479 3.43 8.45 -30.42
C CYS A 479 3.80 9.44 -29.31
N LEU A 480 3.47 9.15 -28.04
CA LEU A 480 3.81 10.02 -26.90
C LEU A 480 5.32 10.21 -26.73
N GLY A 481 6.10 9.14 -26.88
CA GLY A 481 7.54 9.20 -26.68
C GLY A 481 8.35 9.79 -27.86
N LYS A 482 7.71 10.22 -28.96
CA LYS A 482 8.38 10.60 -30.24
C LYS A 482 9.44 9.57 -30.67
N GLN A 483 9.17 8.29 -30.49
CA GLN A 483 10.19 7.24 -30.60
C GLN A 483 10.37 6.76 -32.05
N GLU A 484 11.60 6.46 -32.43
CA GLU A 484 11.89 5.74 -33.68
C GLU A 484 11.38 4.30 -33.60
N LEU A 485 11.12 3.68 -34.76
CA LEU A 485 10.70 2.28 -34.80
C LEU A 485 11.84 1.37 -34.29
N PRO A 486 11.58 0.45 -33.37
CA PRO A 486 12.61 -0.46 -32.87
C PRO A 486 13.11 -1.38 -34.00
N VAL A 487 14.37 -1.83 -33.89
CA VAL A 487 14.97 -2.77 -34.85
C VAL A 487 14.13 -4.04 -34.95
N ILE A 488 13.84 -4.51 -36.17
CA ILE A 488 12.97 -5.68 -36.42
C ILE A 488 13.55 -6.93 -35.73
N SER A 489 12.75 -7.56 -34.86
CA SER A 489 13.06 -8.83 -34.22
C SER A 489 11.81 -9.71 -34.10
N ILE A 490 12.02 -11.02 -33.92
CA ILE A 490 10.93 -11.99 -33.68
C ILE A 490 10.16 -11.65 -32.38
N GLN A 491 10.77 -10.92 -31.44
CA GLN A 491 10.16 -10.57 -30.16
C GLN A 491 9.24 -9.34 -30.28
N ASN A 492 9.50 -8.42 -31.21
CA ASN A 492 8.76 -7.15 -31.29
C ASN A 492 7.82 -7.01 -32.51
N PHE A 493 7.62 -8.07 -33.30
CA PHE A 493 6.81 -8.01 -34.53
C PHE A 493 5.36 -7.53 -34.32
N ARG A 494 4.71 -7.92 -33.20
CA ARG A 494 3.34 -7.49 -32.89
C ARG A 494 3.26 -6.03 -32.47
N HIS A 495 4.35 -5.45 -32.00
CA HIS A 495 4.43 -4.01 -31.74
C HIS A 495 4.65 -3.28 -33.06
N LEU A 496 5.59 -3.76 -33.89
CA LEU A 496 5.86 -3.20 -35.22
C LEU A 496 4.64 -3.26 -36.15
N SER A 497 3.87 -4.35 -36.17
CA SER A 497 2.66 -4.47 -37.01
C SER A 497 1.58 -3.45 -36.67
N VAL A 498 1.66 -2.90 -35.46
CA VAL A 498 0.69 -1.97 -34.92
C VAL A 498 1.16 -0.54 -35.11
N VAL A 499 2.45 -0.29 -34.94
CA VAL A 499 3.02 1.03 -34.81
C VAL A 499 3.73 1.50 -36.08
N ALA A 500 4.23 0.58 -36.90
CA ALA A 500 4.84 0.92 -38.18
C ALA A 500 3.79 1.56 -39.10
N LYS A 501 4.05 2.82 -39.49
CA LYS A 501 3.33 3.45 -40.58
C LYS A 501 3.69 2.74 -41.88
N SER A 502 2.77 2.74 -42.84
CA SER A 502 3.05 2.25 -44.19
C SER A 502 4.17 3.11 -44.79
N ASP A 503 5.38 2.55 -44.80
CA ASP A 503 6.61 3.15 -45.30
C ASP A 503 7.25 2.18 -46.30
N GLY A 504 7.52 2.66 -47.52
CA GLY A 504 8.12 1.88 -48.59
C GLY A 504 9.54 1.41 -48.30
N HIS A 505 10.35 2.18 -47.56
CA HIS A 505 11.71 1.79 -47.20
C HIS A 505 11.74 0.67 -46.15
N VAL A 506 10.86 0.77 -45.14
CA VAL A 506 10.69 -0.27 -44.11
C VAL A 506 10.12 -1.54 -44.73
N GLY A 507 9.07 -1.41 -45.56
CA GLY A 507 8.49 -2.53 -46.28
C GLY A 507 9.49 -3.25 -47.19
N MET A 508 10.35 -2.51 -47.90
CA MET A 508 11.40 -3.09 -48.74
C MET A 508 12.48 -3.83 -47.92
N LYS A 509 12.83 -3.33 -46.72
CA LYS A 509 13.74 -4.05 -45.81
C LYS A 509 13.12 -5.37 -45.31
N ILE A 510 11.84 -5.35 -44.97
CA ILE A 510 11.08 -6.55 -44.55
C ILE A 510 11.04 -7.57 -45.68
N LEU A 511 10.71 -7.14 -46.91
CA LEU A 511 10.67 -8.01 -48.08
C LEU A 511 12.04 -8.64 -48.39
N LYS A 512 13.12 -7.86 -48.36
CA LYS A 512 14.49 -8.38 -48.55
C LYS A 512 14.88 -9.43 -47.51
N ARG A 513 14.51 -9.21 -46.24
CA ARG A 513 14.74 -10.20 -45.18
C ARG A 513 13.92 -11.46 -45.41
N LEU A 514 12.66 -11.32 -45.79
CA LEU A 514 11.78 -12.43 -46.11
C LEU A 514 12.35 -13.25 -47.27
N GLU A 515 12.74 -12.61 -48.37
CA GLU A 515 13.36 -13.26 -49.54
C GLU A 515 14.63 -14.06 -49.18
N LEU A 516 15.41 -13.57 -48.22
CA LEU A 516 16.65 -14.22 -47.76
C LEU A 516 16.37 -15.50 -46.95
N ILE A 517 15.29 -15.53 -46.16
CA ILE A 517 14.98 -16.67 -45.28
C ILE A 517 13.98 -17.66 -45.88
N SER A 518 13.32 -17.31 -46.99
CA SER A 518 12.24 -18.10 -47.62
C SER A 518 12.69 -18.86 -48.87
N THR A 519 13.97 -19.18 -49.03
CA THR A 519 14.49 -19.91 -50.20
C THR A 519 14.02 -21.37 -50.25
N SER A 520 13.69 -21.95 -49.10
CA SER A 520 13.17 -23.31 -48.96
C SER A 520 12.22 -23.40 -47.76
N ALA A 521 11.43 -24.48 -47.68
CA ALA A 521 10.58 -24.71 -46.52
C ALA A 521 11.42 -24.73 -45.22
N PRO A 522 11.03 -23.95 -44.18
CA PRO A 522 11.81 -23.83 -42.96
C PRO A 522 11.88 -25.17 -42.22
N THR A 523 13.10 -25.57 -41.86
CA THR A 523 13.37 -26.79 -41.07
C THR A 523 13.48 -26.51 -39.57
N LYS A 524 13.62 -25.24 -39.17
CA LYS A 524 13.69 -24.78 -37.78
C LYS A 524 12.44 -24.00 -37.40
N VAL A 525 11.98 -24.15 -36.15
CA VAL A 525 10.76 -23.52 -35.62
C VAL A 525 10.91 -22.00 -35.58
N GLU A 526 12.10 -21.49 -35.25
CA GLU A 526 12.37 -20.05 -35.19
C GLU A 526 12.23 -19.40 -36.58
N LEU A 527 12.77 -20.04 -37.61
CA LEU A 527 12.66 -19.57 -39.00
C LEU A 527 11.21 -19.62 -39.51
N TYR A 528 10.44 -20.63 -39.10
CA TYR A 528 9.01 -20.70 -39.42
C TYR A 528 8.25 -19.50 -38.85
N TYR A 529 8.43 -19.19 -37.57
CA TYR A 529 7.75 -18.05 -36.94
C TYR A 529 8.28 -16.69 -37.41
N GLU A 530 9.57 -16.59 -37.79
CA GLU A 530 10.12 -15.39 -38.43
C GLU A 530 9.45 -15.13 -39.79
N VAL A 531 9.28 -16.16 -40.63
CA VAL A 531 8.55 -16.04 -41.91
C VAL A 531 7.10 -15.58 -41.68
N VAL A 532 6.41 -16.16 -40.70
CA VAL A 532 5.03 -15.78 -40.35
C VAL A 532 4.96 -14.31 -39.90
N ALA A 533 5.90 -13.88 -39.05
CA ALA A 533 5.95 -12.52 -38.53
C ALA A 533 6.21 -11.48 -39.64
N LEU A 534 7.16 -11.75 -40.55
CA LEU A 534 7.48 -10.85 -41.66
C LEU A 534 6.32 -10.74 -42.66
N LEU A 535 5.62 -11.84 -42.93
CA LEU A 535 4.40 -11.82 -43.77
C LEU A 535 3.29 -10.98 -43.14
N GLU A 536 3.05 -11.13 -41.83
CA GLU A 536 2.06 -10.32 -41.12
C GLU A 536 2.43 -8.82 -41.11
N LEU A 537 3.73 -8.48 -41.04
CA LEU A 537 4.18 -7.10 -41.19
C LEU A 537 3.94 -6.57 -42.60
N LEU A 538 4.27 -7.32 -43.65
CA LEU A 538 4.06 -6.91 -45.04
C LEU A 538 2.59 -6.65 -45.37
N VAL A 539 1.67 -7.35 -44.70
CA VAL A 539 0.22 -7.08 -44.83
C VAL A 539 -0.12 -5.63 -44.46
N HIS A 540 0.67 -4.93 -43.66
CA HIS A 540 0.42 -3.52 -43.30
C HIS A 540 1.11 -2.50 -44.24
N HIS A 541 1.91 -2.96 -45.22
CA HIS A 541 2.65 -2.11 -46.16
C HIS A 541 2.13 -2.28 -47.60
N ASP A 542 0.95 -1.72 -47.88
CA ASP A 542 0.22 -1.88 -49.16
C ASP A 542 0.95 -1.42 -50.43
N GLN A 543 2.03 -0.64 -50.28
CA GLN A 543 2.83 -0.11 -51.39
C GLN A 543 3.90 -1.09 -51.89
N ILE A 544 4.10 -2.23 -51.22
CA ILE A 544 5.16 -3.19 -51.54
C ILE A 544 4.66 -4.26 -52.49
N ASP A 545 5.25 -4.34 -53.68
CA ASP A 545 4.99 -5.43 -54.61
C ASP A 545 5.67 -6.73 -54.17
N CYS A 546 4.86 -7.70 -53.74
CA CYS A 546 5.31 -9.03 -53.33
C CYS A 546 5.19 -10.07 -54.45
N SER A 547 4.83 -9.69 -55.68
CA SER A 547 4.55 -10.60 -56.80
C SER A 547 5.70 -11.58 -57.09
N HIS A 548 6.92 -11.05 -57.09
CA HIS A 548 8.14 -11.82 -57.33
C HIS A 548 8.46 -12.81 -56.20
N TRP A 549 8.19 -12.43 -54.96
CA TRP A 549 8.33 -13.33 -53.82
C TRP A 549 7.38 -14.53 -53.95
N PHE A 550 6.08 -14.26 -54.18
CA PHE A 550 5.07 -15.30 -54.38
C PHE A 550 5.44 -16.29 -55.51
N GLN A 551 6.01 -15.79 -56.61
CA GLN A 551 6.50 -16.61 -57.72
C GLN A 551 7.59 -17.59 -57.27
N ARG A 552 8.62 -17.07 -56.59
CA ARG A 552 9.80 -17.86 -56.15
C ARG A 552 9.48 -18.86 -55.05
N THR A 553 8.55 -18.53 -54.15
CA THR A 553 8.26 -19.35 -52.97
C THR A 553 7.06 -20.29 -53.14
N SER A 554 6.55 -20.47 -54.35
CA SER A 554 5.36 -21.29 -54.63
C SER A 554 5.49 -22.74 -54.14
N GLU A 555 6.63 -23.39 -54.36
CA GLU A 555 6.89 -24.75 -53.86
C GLU A 555 6.98 -24.82 -52.33
N MET A 556 7.64 -23.83 -51.71
CA MET A 556 7.71 -23.71 -50.25
C MET A 556 6.31 -23.53 -49.65
N ALA A 557 5.52 -22.63 -50.22
CA ALA A 557 4.16 -22.37 -49.77
C ALA A 557 3.29 -23.64 -49.91
N ASN A 558 3.38 -24.35 -51.02
CA ASN A 558 2.65 -25.62 -51.21
C ASN A 558 3.05 -26.69 -50.18
N LYS A 559 4.36 -26.82 -49.87
CA LYS A 559 4.83 -27.72 -48.82
C LYS A 559 4.28 -27.35 -47.44
N LEU A 560 4.28 -26.06 -47.09
CA LEU A 560 3.75 -25.59 -45.81
C LEU A 560 2.24 -25.73 -45.73
N LEU A 561 1.50 -25.34 -46.78
CA LEU A 561 0.04 -25.44 -46.85
C LEU A 561 -0.49 -26.89 -46.86
N GLY A 562 0.37 -27.86 -47.21
CA GLY A 562 0.08 -29.29 -47.11
C GLY A 562 0.26 -29.89 -45.70
N ILE A 563 0.78 -29.13 -44.73
CA ILE A 563 0.94 -29.55 -43.34
C ILE A 563 -0.24 -29.03 -42.53
N ASP A 564 -1.07 -29.92 -41.98
CA ASP A 564 -2.29 -29.54 -41.23
C ASP A 564 -2.01 -28.60 -40.03
N LYS A 565 -0.80 -28.62 -39.48
CA LYS A 565 -0.36 -27.77 -38.36
C LYS A 565 0.10 -26.36 -38.75
N SER A 566 0.13 -25.99 -40.03
CA SER A 566 0.71 -24.71 -40.49
C SER A 566 -0.27 -23.53 -40.53
N ILE A 567 -1.31 -23.55 -39.71
CA ILE A 567 -2.45 -22.60 -39.73
C ILE A 567 -1.99 -21.13 -39.68
N SER A 568 -0.99 -20.81 -38.86
CA SER A 568 -0.45 -19.45 -38.73
C SER A 568 0.15 -18.93 -40.04
N PHE A 569 0.94 -19.75 -40.73
CA PHE A 569 1.49 -19.43 -42.05
C PHE A 569 0.38 -19.27 -43.09
N ALA A 570 -0.56 -20.21 -43.14
CA ALA A 570 -1.66 -20.14 -44.08
C ALA A 570 -2.51 -18.87 -43.90
N ASN A 571 -2.77 -18.45 -42.65
CA ASN A 571 -3.52 -17.22 -42.36
C ASN A 571 -2.82 -15.98 -42.94
N VAL A 572 -1.54 -15.77 -42.62
CA VAL A 572 -0.80 -14.58 -43.05
C VAL A 572 -0.52 -14.59 -44.55
N TYR A 573 -0.26 -15.78 -45.13
CA TYR A 573 -0.04 -15.98 -46.56
C TYR A 573 -1.26 -15.58 -47.39
N PHE A 574 -2.45 -16.09 -47.06
CA PHE A 574 -3.68 -15.74 -47.79
C PHE A 574 -4.13 -14.30 -47.52
N LYS A 575 -3.85 -13.76 -46.32
CA LYS A 575 -4.12 -12.35 -45.98
C LYS A 575 -3.28 -11.38 -46.82
N LEU A 576 -2.00 -11.72 -47.08
CA LEU A 576 -1.14 -10.96 -47.99
C LEU A 576 -1.54 -11.18 -49.46
N LEU A 577 -1.81 -12.43 -49.86
CA LEU A 577 -2.19 -12.77 -51.23
C LEU A 577 -3.50 -12.12 -51.68
N ALA A 578 -4.44 -11.92 -50.77
CA ALA A 578 -5.69 -11.19 -51.04
C ALA A 578 -5.45 -9.76 -51.57
N ARG A 579 -4.30 -9.16 -51.28
CA ARG A 579 -3.91 -7.81 -51.75
C ARG A 579 -3.05 -7.83 -53.02
N ALA A 580 -2.61 -8.99 -53.49
CA ALA A 580 -1.76 -9.09 -54.67
C ALA A 580 -2.50 -8.68 -55.97
N ASN A 581 -1.74 -8.34 -57.01
CA ASN A 581 -2.28 -8.05 -58.33
C ASN A 581 -2.94 -9.31 -58.97
N GLY A 582 -3.82 -9.10 -59.94
CA GLY A 582 -4.60 -10.18 -60.56
C GLY A 582 -3.74 -11.30 -61.15
N SER A 583 -2.61 -10.96 -61.76
CA SER A 583 -1.66 -11.93 -62.33
C SER A 583 -1.02 -12.83 -61.28
N THR A 584 -0.63 -12.29 -60.12
CA THR A 584 -0.09 -13.08 -58.99
C THR A 584 -1.17 -13.97 -58.40
N LYS A 585 -2.39 -13.45 -58.19
CA LYS A 585 -3.53 -14.25 -57.71
C LYS A 585 -3.81 -15.44 -58.63
N LEU A 586 -3.81 -15.20 -59.94
CA LEU A 586 -4.03 -16.23 -60.97
C LEU A 586 -2.92 -17.29 -60.96
N LEU A 587 -1.66 -16.86 -60.89
CA LEU A 587 -0.51 -17.76 -60.82
C LEU A 587 -0.62 -18.71 -59.63
N ILE A 588 -0.92 -18.16 -58.45
CA ILE A 588 -1.03 -18.95 -57.22
C ILE A 588 -2.27 -19.86 -57.26
N LEU A 589 -3.41 -19.41 -57.78
CA LEU A 589 -4.60 -20.26 -57.97
C LEU A 589 -4.36 -21.46 -58.89
N ARG A 590 -3.52 -21.30 -59.93
CA ARG A 590 -3.12 -22.39 -60.83
C ARG A 590 -2.17 -23.38 -60.16
N GLY A 591 -1.32 -22.92 -59.24
CA GLY A 591 -0.33 -23.74 -58.53
C GLY A 591 -0.82 -24.37 -57.23
N LEU A 592 -1.96 -23.94 -56.70
CA LEU A 592 -2.58 -24.47 -55.49
C LEU A 592 -3.26 -25.83 -55.77
N PRO A 593 -3.01 -26.87 -54.97
CA PRO A 593 -3.74 -28.13 -55.09
C PRO A 593 -5.20 -27.96 -54.59
N PRO A 594 -6.20 -28.50 -55.31
CA PRO A 594 -7.62 -28.33 -54.98
C PRO A 594 -8.02 -28.89 -53.60
N ASN A 595 -7.26 -29.87 -53.08
CA ASN A 595 -7.49 -30.52 -51.79
C ASN A 595 -6.48 -30.14 -50.69
N ALA A 596 -5.87 -28.94 -50.75
CA ALA A 596 -5.02 -28.48 -49.65
C ALA A 596 -5.83 -28.47 -48.33
N GLY A 597 -5.41 -29.26 -47.33
CA GLY A 597 -6.13 -29.52 -46.08
C GLY A 597 -6.35 -28.32 -45.15
N CYS A 598 -5.87 -27.12 -45.53
CA CYS A 598 -6.02 -25.93 -44.71
C CYS A 598 -7.35 -25.19 -44.98
N THR A 599 -8.34 -25.36 -44.10
CA THR A 599 -9.61 -24.61 -44.10
C THR A 599 -9.50 -23.40 -43.16
N ASN A 600 -9.05 -22.26 -43.68
CA ASN A 600 -8.98 -21.02 -42.90
C ASN A 600 -9.79 -19.87 -43.54
N TRP A 601 -10.27 -18.96 -42.69
CA TRP A 601 -11.12 -17.83 -43.09
C TRP A 601 -10.48 -16.92 -44.14
N TYR A 602 -9.15 -16.70 -44.08
CA TYR A 602 -8.46 -15.83 -45.03
C TYR A 602 -8.32 -16.46 -46.42
N ARG A 603 -8.17 -17.79 -46.51
CA ARG A 603 -8.23 -18.55 -47.75
C ARG A 603 -9.61 -18.43 -48.38
N GLU A 604 -10.67 -18.58 -47.58
CA GLU A 604 -12.04 -18.42 -48.06
C GLU A 604 -12.28 -17.01 -48.60
N LYS A 605 -11.88 -15.98 -47.84
CA LYS A 605 -11.95 -14.58 -48.28
C LYS A 605 -11.17 -14.31 -49.56
N PHE A 606 -9.98 -14.92 -49.70
CA PHE A 606 -9.19 -14.85 -50.92
C PHE A 606 -9.92 -15.51 -52.11
N LEU A 607 -10.43 -16.73 -51.94
CA LEU A 607 -11.17 -17.45 -52.98
C LEU A 607 -12.43 -16.69 -53.40
N ASP A 608 -13.18 -16.14 -52.43
CA ASP A 608 -14.36 -15.32 -52.67
C ASP A 608 -14.02 -14.06 -53.46
N SER A 609 -12.94 -13.35 -53.08
CA SER A 609 -12.46 -12.19 -53.85
C SER A 609 -12.07 -12.51 -55.29
N CYS A 610 -11.66 -13.76 -55.57
CA CYS A 610 -11.34 -14.22 -56.93
C CYS A 610 -12.59 -14.66 -57.70
N LYS A 611 -13.63 -15.16 -57.02
CA LYS A 611 -14.93 -15.53 -57.63
C LYS A 611 -15.73 -14.32 -58.08
N VAL A 612 -15.59 -13.19 -57.39
CA VAL A 612 -16.29 -11.92 -57.69
C VAL A 612 -15.47 -11.01 -58.63
N SER A 613 -14.29 -11.46 -59.08
CA SER A 613 -13.43 -10.67 -59.97
C SER A 613 -13.96 -10.57 -61.41
N ASP A 614 -13.73 -9.44 -62.08
CA ASP A 614 -14.06 -9.24 -63.49
C ASP A 614 -13.25 -10.14 -64.45
N ASP A 615 -12.10 -10.67 -64.00
CA ASP A 615 -11.26 -11.59 -64.76
C ASP A 615 -11.90 -13.00 -64.82
N ALA A 616 -12.29 -13.42 -66.03
CA ALA A 616 -12.91 -14.72 -66.27
C ALA A 616 -12.02 -15.91 -65.87
N GLN A 617 -10.69 -15.78 -65.93
CA GLN A 617 -9.77 -16.85 -65.52
C GLN A 617 -9.70 -16.96 -64.00
N LEU A 618 -9.67 -15.84 -63.26
CA LEU A 618 -9.71 -15.88 -61.79
C LEU A 618 -11.00 -16.54 -61.28
N ARG A 619 -12.14 -16.24 -61.91
CA ARG A 619 -13.42 -16.91 -61.61
C ARG A 619 -13.39 -18.41 -61.90
N ALA A 620 -12.90 -18.80 -63.07
CA ALA A 620 -12.86 -20.20 -63.47
C ALA A 620 -11.94 -21.06 -62.59
N PHE A 621 -10.77 -20.54 -62.20
CA PHE A 621 -9.82 -21.28 -61.37
C PHE A 621 -10.22 -21.30 -59.90
N SER A 622 -10.80 -20.22 -59.35
CA SER A 622 -11.29 -20.21 -57.97
C SER A 622 -12.48 -21.15 -57.75
N ALA A 623 -13.32 -21.36 -58.75
CA ALA A 623 -14.43 -22.32 -58.69
C ALA A 623 -13.98 -23.78 -58.49
N ARG A 624 -12.74 -24.13 -58.88
CA ARG A 624 -12.18 -25.48 -58.72
C ARG A 624 -11.77 -25.79 -57.28
N HIS A 625 -11.61 -24.77 -56.44
CA HIS A 625 -11.25 -24.88 -55.03
C HIS A 625 -12.50 -24.93 -54.13
N ALA A 626 -13.54 -25.64 -54.58
CA ALA A 626 -14.83 -25.72 -53.90
C ALA A 626 -14.68 -26.24 -52.46
N ILE A 627 -15.32 -25.53 -51.54
CA ILE A 627 -15.33 -25.83 -50.11
C ILE A 627 -16.17 -27.09 -49.90
N TYR A 628 -15.60 -28.15 -49.32
CA TYR A 628 -16.41 -29.21 -48.72
C TYR A 628 -17.23 -28.53 -47.60
N PRO A 629 -18.57 -28.44 -47.70
CA PRO A 629 -19.30 -27.47 -46.91
C PRO A 629 -19.20 -27.85 -45.43
N LEU A 630 -18.56 -27.00 -44.62
CA LEU A 630 -18.73 -27.00 -43.15
C LEU A 630 -20.24 -26.96 -42.79
N PHE A 631 -21.07 -26.43 -43.68
CA PHE A 631 -22.54 -26.47 -43.60
C PHE A 631 -23.16 -27.87 -43.73
N LYS A 632 -22.50 -28.87 -44.33
CA LYS A 632 -23.04 -30.23 -44.39
C LYS A 632 -23.04 -30.91 -43.01
N ALA A 633 -22.09 -30.53 -42.14
CA ALA A 633 -22.07 -30.95 -40.73
C ALA A 633 -23.15 -30.23 -39.90
N LEU A 634 -23.56 -29.02 -40.28
CA LEU A 634 -24.71 -28.30 -39.69
C LEU A 634 -26.06 -28.75 -40.27
N HIS A 635 -26.07 -29.48 -41.40
CA HIS A 635 -27.25 -30.08 -42.03
C HIS A 635 -27.48 -31.55 -41.65
N VAL A 636 -26.69 -32.12 -40.73
CA VAL A 636 -27.07 -33.38 -40.09
C VAL A 636 -28.23 -33.06 -39.16
N GLU A 637 -29.44 -33.41 -39.59
CA GLU A 637 -30.68 -33.22 -38.85
C GLU A 637 -30.52 -33.64 -37.38
N PRO A 638 -30.78 -32.76 -36.39
CA PRO A 638 -31.03 -33.21 -35.04
C PRO A 638 -32.35 -33.97 -35.06
N GLY A 639 -32.30 -35.25 -34.72
CA GLY A 639 -33.49 -36.09 -34.59
C GLY A 639 -34.51 -35.42 -33.67
N THR A 640 -35.69 -35.16 -34.24
CA THR A 640 -36.99 -34.91 -33.60
C THR A 640 -37.04 -33.86 -32.49
N VAL A 641 -37.33 -32.59 -32.83
CA VAL A 641 -38.25 -31.75 -32.04
C VAL A 641 -39.00 -30.76 -32.96
N VAL A 642 -40.29 -31.05 -33.15
CA VAL A 642 -41.46 -30.16 -33.32
C VAL A 642 -41.36 -28.93 -34.26
N ASP A 643 -42.08 -29.08 -35.38
CA ASP A 643 -42.87 -28.10 -36.14
C ASP A 643 -42.62 -26.61 -35.94
N GLY A 644 -42.11 -25.97 -37.00
CA GLY A 644 -42.02 -24.51 -37.12
C GLY A 644 -41.12 -24.11 -38.28
N SER A 645 -41.68 -23.98 -39.47
CA SER A 645 -41.01 -23.51 -40.67
C SER A 645 -40.45 -22.09 -40.50
N PHE A 646 -39.13 -21.93 -40.51
CA PHE A 646 -38.50 -20.62 -40.66
C PHE A 646 -38.17 -20.35 -42.14
N ASP A 647 -38.95 -19.45 -42.73
CA ASP A 647 -38.68 -18.86 -44.04
C ASP A 647 -37.47 -17.91 -43.94
N LEU A 648 -36.34 -18.36 -44.51
CA LEU A 648 -35.04 -17.68 -44.49
C LEU A 648 -34.97 -16.45 -45.44
N SER A 649 -36.04 -16.12 -46.15
CA SER A 649 -36.07 -15.02 -47.14
C SER A 649 -36.13 -13.61 -46.55
N LYS A 650 -36.21 -13.45 -45.22
CA LYS A 650 -36.31 -12.13 -44.54
C LYS A 650 -35.11 -11.72 -43.68
N SER A 651 -33.93 -12.24 -43.94
CA SER A 651 -32.69 -11.80 -43.26
C SER A 651 -32.06 -10.57 -43.93
N SER A 652 -32.83 -9.48 -44.04
CA SER A 652 -32.29 -8.16 -44.35
C SER A 652 -32.59 -7.18 -43.20
N TYR A 653 -31.53 -6.91 -42.44
CA TYR A 653 -31.27 -5.76 -41.58
C TYR A 653 -32.36 -4.67 -41.53
N ILE A 654 -33.14 -4.59 -40.44
CA ILE A 654 -33.80 -3.36 -40.01
C ILE A 654 -33.67 -3.24 -38.49
N ARG A 655 -32.98 -2.19 -38.03
CA ARG A 655 -33.06 -1.66 -36.65
C ARG A 655 -34.46 -1.07 -36.48
N HIS A 656 -35.26 -1.66 -35.60
CA HIS A 656 -36.16 -0.99 -34.64
C HIS A 656 -36.98 -2.05 -33.91
N GLY A 657 -36.50 -2.40 -32.72
CA GLY A 657 -37.23 -3.19 -31.74
C GLY A 657 -36.49 -2.98 -30.43
N ASP A 658 -37.07 -2.17 -29.55
CA ASP A 658 -36.56 -2.05 -28.19
C ASP A 658 -36.54 -3.45 -27.58
N HIS A 659 -35.35 -3.96 -27.33
CA HIS A 659 -35.16 -5.18 -26.60
C HIS A 659 -35.66 -4.95 -25.16
N LYS A 660 -36.89 -5.37 -24.88
CA LYS A 660 -37.35 -5.58 -23.52
C LYS A 660 -36.76 -6.89 -23.02
N CYS A 661 -35.62 -6.81 -22.34
CA CYS A 661 -35.12 -7.93 -21.57
C CYS A 661 -35.97 -8.02 -20.29
N PRO A 662 -36.57 -9.18 -19.96
CA PRO A 662 -37.29 -9.34 -18.70
C PRO A 662 -36.29 -9.12 -17.57
N VAL A 663 -36.62 -8.18 -16.68
CA VAL A 663 -35.82 -7.78 -15.54
C VAL A 663 -35.83 -8.91 -14.51
N SER A 664 -34.97 -9.90 -14.70
CA SER A 664 -34.62 -10.88 -13.67
C SER A 664 -33.15 -11.29 -13.80
N SER A 665 -32.32 -10.59 -13.02
CA SER A 665 -31.02 -11.03 -12.49
C SER A 665 -30.02 -11.67 -13.47
N LEU A 666 -29.07 -10.87 -13.95
CA LEU A 666 -27.78 -11.34 -14.50
C LEU A 666 -26.80 -11.80 -13.39
N LYS A 667 -27.28 -12.59 -12.42
CA LYS A 667 -26.43 -13.47 -11.60
C LYS A 667 -26.73 -14.89 -12.05
N ARG A 668 -25.78 -15.54 -12.73
CA ARG A 668 -25.90 -16.98 -13.04
C ARG A 668 -26.19 -17.73 -11.73
N ARG A 669 -27.36 -18.38 -11.63
CA ARG A 669 -27.57 -19.43 -10.62
C ARG A 669 -26.47 -20.47 -10.84
N ARG A 670 -25.66 -20.74 -9.81
CA ARG A 670 -24.92 -22.01 -9.72
C ARG A 670 -25.94 -23.11 -9.96
N SER A 671 -25.64 -24.11 -10.79
CA SER A 671 -26.56 -25.22 -11.02
C SER A 671 -26.99 -25.78 -9.66
N GLU A 672 -28.30 -25.86 -9.41
CA GLU A 672 -28.87 -26.44 -8.17
C GLU A 672 -28.62 -27.95 -8.05
N LEU A 673 -27.96 -28.55 -9.04
CA LEU A 673 -27.59 -29.96 -9.07
C LEU A 673 -26.66 -30.28 -7.90
N ALA A 674 -27.06 -31.28 -7.12
CA ALA A 674 -26.25 -31.77 -6.03
C ALA A 674 -24.91 -32.29 -6.58
N PRO A 675 -23.79 -32.16 -5.84
CA PRO A 675 -22.47 -32.64 -6.28
C PRO A 675 -22.48 -34.10 -6.77
N LYS A 676 -23.37 -34.95 -6.21
CA LYS A 676 -23.58 -36.34 -6.65
C LYS A 676 -24.17 -36.47 -8.06
N GLU A 677 -25.09 -35.59 -8.46
CA GLU A 677 -25.65 -35.59 -9.82
C GLU A 677 -24.64 -35.09 -10.84
N ILE A 678 -23.82 -34.11 -10.47
CA ILE A 678 -22.72 -33.64 -11.32
C ILE A 678 -21.71 -34.77 -11.56
N LEU A 679 -21.32 -35.49 -10.50
CA LEU A 679 -20.43 -36.65 -10.61
C LEU A 679 -21.06 -37.79 -11.42
N ARG A 680 -22.36 -38.05 -11.25
CA ARG A 680 -23.09 -39.06 -12.06
C ARG A 680 -23.12 -38.68 -13.53
N ASN A 681 -23.38 -37.42 -13.85
CA ASN A 681 -23.40 -36.93 -15.23
C ASN A 681 -22.01 -36.97 -15.87
N ILE A 682 -20.94 -36.70 -15.10
CA ILE A 682 -19.55 -36.86 -15.56
C ILE A 682 -19.21 -38.33 -15.80
N TYR A 683 -19.69 -39.24 -14.95
CA TYR A 683 -19.53 -40.69 -15.12
C TYR A 683 -20.29 -41.21 -16.35
N GLU A 684 -21.54 -40.80 -16.55
CA GLU A 684 -22.34 -41.17 -17.72
C GLU A 684 -21.75 -40.60 -19.02
N ALA A 685 -21.27 -39.35 -19.01
CA ALA A 685 -20.60 -38.74 -20.16
C ALA A 685 -19.27 -39.41 -20.49
N SER A 686 -18.50 -39.85 -19.49
CA SER A 686 -17.26 -40.61 -19.70
C SER A 686 -17.53 -42.02 -20.24
N LEU A 687 -18.64 -42.67 -19.83
CA LEU A 687 -19.13 -43.92 -20.44
C LEU A 687 -19.54 -43.74 -21.91
N GLN A 688 -20.17 -42.61 -22.25
CA GLN A 688 -20.49 -42.27 -23.65
C GLN A 688 -19.22 -41.96 -24.47
N LEU A 689 -18.21 -41.35 -23.85
CA LEU A 689 -16.88 -41.16 -24.45
C LEU A 689 -16.20 -42.48 -24.80
N THR A 690 -16.32 -43.52 -23.95
CA THR A 690 -15.82 -44.88 -24.27
C THR A 690 -16.49 -45.48 -25.52
N GLN A 691 -17.73 -45.09 -25.83
CA GLN A 691 -18.46 -45.57 -27.02
C GLN A 691 -18.04 -44.84 -28.31
N CYS A 692 -17.36 -43.69 -28.20
CA CYS A 692 -16.86 -42.87 -29.32
C CYS A 692 -15.33 -42.98 -29.54
N THR A 693 -14.71 -44.08 -29.11
CA THR A 693 -13.25 -44.26 -28.95
C THR A 693 -12.44 -44.54 -30.22
N ALA A 694 -13.08 -44.58 -31.39
CA ALA A 694 -12.43 -44.97 -32.65
C ALA A 694 -11.25 -44.06 -33.08
N ASN A 695 -11.13 -42.85 -32.51
CA ASN A 695 -10.13 -41.84 -32.88
C ASN A 695 -9.14 -41.50 -31.76
N PHE A 696 -9.11 -42.25 -30.66
CA PHE A 696 -8.26 -41.92 -29.51
C PHE A 696 -6.82 -42.39 -29.77
N ASP A 697 -5.85 -41.50 -29.53
CA ASP A 697 -4.45 -41.90 -29.51
C ASP A 697 -4.10 -42.61 -28.17
N ALA A 698 -2.87 -43.14 -28.07
CA ALA A 698 -2.46 -43.91 -26.89
C ALA A 698 -2.45 -43.07 -25.59
N ALA A 699 -2.24 -41.76 -25.69
CA ALA A 699 -2.26 -40.86 -24.55
C ALA A 699 -3.70 -40.52 -24.12
N ASP A 700 -4.60 -40.35 -25.08
CA ASP A 700 -6.04 -40.18 -24.84
C ASP A 700 -6.63 -41.42 -24.15
N TRP A 701 -6.17 -42.61 -24.53
CA TRP A 701 -6.56 -43.87 -23.88
C TRP A 701 -6.07 -43.98 -22.43
N GLU A 702 -4.83 -43.59 -22.16
CA GLU A 702 -4.28 -43.56 -20.79
C GLU A 702 -4.97 -42.50 -19.92
N LEU A 703 -5.27 -41.34 -20.50
CA LEU A 703 -6.00 -40.27 -19.81
C LEU A 703 -7.43 -40.71 -19.51
N LEU A 704 -8.13 -41.33 -20.46
CA LEU A 704 -9.47 -41.88 -20.28
C LEU A 704 -9.48 -42.97 -19.20
N LYS A 705 -8.51 -43.91 -19.22
CA LYS A 705 -8.35 -44.91 -18.15
C LYS A 705 -8.14 -44.27 -16.78
N LYS A 706 -7.30 -43.25 -16.70
CA LYS A 706 -7.01 -42.54 -15.44
C LYS A 706 -8.23 -41.78 -14.92
N VAL A 707 -8.98 -41.13 -15.81
CA VAL A 707 -10.24 -40.46 -15.48
C VAL A 707 -11.29 -41.48 -15.00
N MET A 708 -11.44 -42.60 -15.70
CA MET A 708 -12.34 -43.69 -15.31
C MET A 708 -11.95 -44.31 -13.97
N ALA A 709 -10.66 -44.54 -13.71
CA ALA A 709 -10.14 -45.08 -12.45
C ALA A 709 -10.34 -44.11 -11.28
N ASN A 710 -10.17 -42.81 -11.52
CA ASN A 710 -10.41 -41.79 -10.51
C ASN A 710 -11.92 -41.65 -10.22
N LEU A 711 -12.78 -41.70 -11.26
CA LEU A 711 -14.22 -41.63 -11.09
C LEU A 711 -14.80 -42.88 -10.41
N SER A 712 -14.27 -44.07 -10.71
CA SER A 712 -14.68 -45.31 -10.03
C SER A 712 -14.18 -45.40 -8.59
N GLY A 713 -13.10 -44.70 -8.24
CA GLY A 713 -12.64 -44.55 -6.85
C GLY A 713 -13.43 -43.54 -5.99
N ILE A 714 -14.33 -42.76 -6.60
CA ILE A 714 -15.07 -41.66 -5.95
C ILE A 714 -16.51 -42.07 -5.55
N VAL A 715 -16.99 -43.27 -5.91
CA VAL A 715 -18.33 -43.77 -5.54
C VAL A 715 -18.21 -45.11 -4.79
N PRO A 716 -19.04 -45.40 -3.77
CA PRO A 716 -19.38 -46.77 -3.40
C PRO A 716 -20.19 -47.48 -4.49
#